data_AF-A0A314ZG63-F1
#
_entry.id   AF-A0A314ZG63-F1
#
_cell.length_a   1.000
_cell.length_b   1.000
_cell.length_c   1.000
_cell.angle_alpha   90.00
_cell.angle_beta   90.00
_cell.angle_gamma   90.00
#
_symmetry.space_group_name_H-M   'P 1'
#
loop_
_entity.id
_entity.type
_entity.pdbx_description
1 polymer ?
#
loop_
_entity_poly.entity_id
_entity_poly.type
_entity_poly.pdbx_seq_one_letter_code
_entity_poly.pdbx_strand_id
1 'polypeptide(L)'
;MVGTARNGRVRHAFSVVNGGQDLGPSSAPASNAGSECDGIEFTREDVEALLNERPRRKDRFNLKEKCDTLTEYIKRLKLCIKWFQELEGSYLFEREKLQNSVEVSERQCNDMGILFKNKEEELNSIIAELRKNFASVQEKFTKEELDKMTAMESLTREREARLEIERSQNSLSDELGRVQRELSSANQKITSLNDMYKRLQDYIASLQQYNSKLHMDLSTVEEDLKRVEKEKASMVENLSMLRGQLSVSRQSQDDAIKQRDSLVNEVACLRMELQQVRDDRDRHQLQVQTLTAEYTKYKESTEKSCFDLDNLTSKKDELEERCLSQSNEIRTLKDQLLTAERKLQMSDLSTLETRAEYEGQKKLISELQTRLADAEFKLIEGEMLRKKLHNTILELKGNIRVFCRVRPLLADDGPSTEGKVISYPTAMDALGRGIDLVQTGQKHSFTFDKVFVPDVSQEDVFEDISQLVQSALDGYKVCIFAYGQTGSGKTYTMMGNPGDPEEKGLIPRSLEQIFKTRQSLQPQGWKYEMQVSMLEIYNETIRDLLSPNRSSSDMLRTENGIGGKQYTIKHDANGNTHVSDLTIVDVRTAKEVSFLLERAAHSRSVGKTQMNEQSSRSHFVFTLRISGVNESTEQQVQGVLNLIDLAGSERLSKSGSTGDRLKETQAINKSLSSLSDVIFALAKKEDHVPFRNSKLTYLLQPCLGGDSKTLMVVNISPEPSSAGESLCSLRFASRVNACDIGVPRRQTNMRPPDSRLSYG
;
A
#
# COMPACT_ATOMS: atom_id res chain seq x y z
N MET A 1 -41.20 -40.80 37.41
CA MET A 1 -40.19 -41.32 38.36
C MET A 1 -38.87 -40.61 38.09
N VAL A 2 -38.40 -39.92 39.13
CA VAL A 2 -37.06 -39.41 39.46
C VAL A 2 -35.91 -39.65 38.45
N GLY A 3 -35.17 -38.58 38.12
CA GLY A 3 -33.79 -38.68 37.61
C GLY A 3 -33.30 -37.49 36.77
N THR A 4 -32.65 -36.52 37.42
CA THR A 4 -31.91 -35.33 36.92
C THR A 4 -30.77 -35.67 35.91
N ALA A 5 -30.30 -34.80 34.99
CA ALA A 5 -29.61 -33.53 35.25
C ALA A 5 -29.45 -32.59 34.02
N ARG A 6 -29.11 -31.34 34.36
CA ARG A 6 -29.02 -30.06 33.61
C ARG A 6 -28.01 -30.00 32.44
N ASN A 7 -28.33 -29.19 31.43
CA ASN A 7 -27.46 -28.12 30.91
C ASN A 7 -28.27 -27.09 30.10
N GLY A 8 -28.53 -25.92 30.70
CA GLY A 8 -29.17 -24.77 30.05
C GLY A 8 -28.14 -23.79 29.52
N ARG A 9 -28.25 -23.41 28.24
CA ARG A 9 -27.56 -22.26 27.65
C ARG A 9 -28.41 -21.01 27.85
N VAL A 10 -27.87 -20.04 28.60
CA VAL A 10 -28.45 -18.72 28.83
C VAL A 10 -27.97 -17.76 27.74
N ARG A 11 -28.92 -17.06 27.10
CA ARG A 11 -28.69 -15.88 26.27
C ARG A 11 -28.24 -14.73 27.18
N HIS A 12 -27.16 -14.02 26.84
CA HIS A 12 -26.86 -12.71 27.41
C HIS A 12 -27.00 -11.61 26.37
N ALA A 13 -27.69 -10.56 26.78
CA ALA A 13 -28.06 -9.38 26.02
C ALA A 13 -26.90 -8.40 25.87
N PHE A 14 -26.89 -7.69 24.74
CA PHE A 14 -26.02 -6.55 24.44
C PHE A 14 -26.26 -5.40 25.42
N SER A 15 -25.20 -4.92 26.07
CA SER A 15 -25.17 -3.65 26.78
C SER A 15 -24.48 -2.58 25.93
N VAL A 16 -25.25 -1.55 25.61
CA VAL A 16 -24.87 -0.27 25.01
C VAL A 16 -23.74 0.40 25.81
N VAL A 17 -22.65 0.78 25.14
CA VAL A 17 -21.59 1.65 25.71
C VAL A 17 -21.75 3.03 25.08
N ASN A 18 -22.48 3.89 25.78
CA ASN A 18 -22.36 5.34 25.70
C ASN A 18 -21.77 5.78 27.04
N GLY A 19 -20.61 6.42 26.99
CA GLY A 19 -19.92 6.90 28.17
C GLY A 19 -18.69 7.70 27.77
N GLY A 20 -18.92 8.90 27.24
CA GLY A 20 -17.88 9.92 27.22
C GLY A 20 -17.51 10.25 28.66
N GLN A 21 -16.25 10.03 29.00
CA GLN A 21 -15.61 10.60 30.17
C GLN A 21 -14.39 11.37 29.68
N ASP A 22 -14.44 12.69 29.86
CA ASP A 22 -13.28 13.57 29.82
C ASP A 22 -12.21 13.04 30.77
N LEU A 23 -11.11 12.54 30.23
CA LEU A 23 -9.93 12.19 30.99
C LEU A 23 -9.07 13.44 31.14
N GLY A 24 -9.10 14.03 32.35
CA GLY A 24 -8.13 15.02 32.77
C GLY A 24 -6.69 14.47 32.78
N PRO A 25 -5.67 15.34 32.92
CA PRO A 25 -4.27 14.97 32.76
C PRO A 25 -3.81 14.18 34.00
N SER A 26 -4.04 12.87 34.00
CA SER A 26 -3.58 11.96 35.03
C SER A 26 -3.59 10.53 34.48
N SER A 27 -2.59 10.19 33.67
CA SER A 27 -2.24 8.78 33.42
C SER A 27 -0.88 8.66 32.72
N ALA A 28 0.20 8.94 33.46
CA ALA A 28 1.49 8.33 33.17
C ALA A 28 1.53 6.95 33.85
N PRO A 29 2.06 5.90 33.20
CA PRO A 29 2.21 4.59 33.84
C PRO A 29 3.36 4.62 34.85
N ALA A 30 3.16 4.02 36.02
CA ALA A 30 4.19 3.87 37.04
C ALA A 30 5.33 2.97 36.53
N SER A 31 6.51 3.56 36.29
CA SER A 31 7.74 2.81 36.01
C SER A 31 8.47 2.48 37.30
N ASN A 32 8.42 1.22 37.71
CA ASN A 32 9.35 0.66 38.70
C ASN A 32 10.74 0.51 38.06
N ALA A 33 11.58 1.53 38.18
CA ALA A 33 13.02 1.41 38.05
C ALA A 33 13.66 2.47 38.96
N GLY A 34 14.43 2.02 39.94
CA GLY A 34 15.07 2.89 40.93
C GLY A 34 15.94 3.95 40.26
N SER A 35 15.56 5.21 40.43
CA SER A 35 16.36 6.39 40.13
C SER A 35 15.98 7.43 41.18
N GLU A 36 16.97 7.96 41.89
CA GLU A 36 16.82 9.02 42.89
C GLU A 36 16.32 10.31 42.23
N CYS A 37 15.02 10.39 41.97
CA CYS A 37 14.28 11.61 41.69
C CYS A 37 13.03 11.51 42.57
N ASP A 38 13.07 12.10 43.77
CA ASP A 38 11.85 12.31 44.55
C ASP A 38 10.84 13.02 43.63
N GLY A 39 9.64 12.45 43.51
CA GLY A 39 8.64 12.72 42.48
C GLY A 39 8.10 14.16 42.40
N ILE A 40 8.93 15.09 41.96
CA ILE A 40 8.57 16.47 41.68
C ILE A 40 8.09 16.54 40.22
N GLU A 41 6.78 16.59 40.03
CA GLU A 41 6.18 16.97 38.75
C GLU A 41 6.17 18.49 38.61
N PHE A 42 6.51 19.00 37.42
CA PHE A 42 6.43 20.42 37.10
C PHE A 42 5.25 20.67 36.15
N THR A 43 4.37 21.62 36.46
CA THR A 43 3.38 22.12 35.48
C THR A 43 4.03 23.13 34.52
N ARG A 44 3.39 23.43 33.38
CA ARG A 44 3.87 24.47 32.45
C ARG A 44 4.05 25.80 33.18
N GLU A 45 3.11 26.13 34.05
CA GLU A 45 3.08 27.32 34.88
C GLU A 45 4.24 27.32 35.88
N ASP A 46 4.57 26.18 36.48
CA ASP A 46 5.74 26.06 37.38
C ASP A 46 7.04 26.32 36.63
N VAL A 47 7.17 25.85 35.40
CA VAL A 47 8.36 26.05 34.57
C VAL A 47 8.47 27.51 34.15
N GLU A 48 7.38 28.12 33.71
CA GLU A 48 7.35 29.55 33.38
C GLU A 48 7.62 30.43 34.60
N ALA A 49 7.06 30.09 35.76
CA ALA A 49 7.33 30.78 37.02
C ALA A 49 8.80 30.64 37.42
N LEU A 50 9.36 29.43 37.30
CA LEU A 50 10.77 29.15 37.59
C LEU A 50 11.70 29.90 36.64
N LEU A 51 11.39 29.99 35.35
CA LEU A 51 12.16 30.77 34.37
C LEU A 51 12.06 32.29 34.61
N ASN A 52 10.94 32.77 35.14
CA ASN A 52 10.72 34.19 35.44
C ASN A 52 11.17 34.59 36.86
N GLU A 53 11.60 33.63 37.68
CA GLU A 53 12.06 33.86 39.04
C GLU A 53 13.37 34.65 39.05
N ARG A 54 13.29 35.94 39.35
CA ARG A 54 14.49 36.78 39.54
C ARG A 54 14.97 36.62 40.99
N PRO A 55 16.19 36.13 41.25
CA PRO A 55 16.71 36.04 42.61
C PRO A 55 16.70 37.45 43.25
N ARG A 56 15.97 37.60 44.36
CA ARG A 56 15.77 38.89 45.03
C ARG A 56 17.12 39.48 45.45
N ARG A 57 17.43 40.69 44.99
CA ARG A 57 18.57 41.51 45.46
C ARG A 57 18.31 42.05 46.87
N LYS A 58 18.20 41.19 47.88
CA LYS A 58 18.24 41.64 49.29
C LYS A 58 19.69 41.63 49.77
N ASP A 59 20.09 42.79 50.29
CA ASP A 59 21.41 43.21 50.75
C ASP A 59 22.62 43.04 49.83
N ARG A 60 23.30 44.17 49.54
CA ARG A 60 24.52 44.20 48.69
C ARG A 60 25.71 43.48 49.32
N PHE A 61 25.70 43.21 50.62
CA PHE A 61 26.90 42.85 51.40
C PHE A 61 27.00 41.39 51.86
N ASN A 62 25.97 40.54 51.71
CA ASN A 62 26.06 39.11 52.06
C ASN A 62 26.27 38.24 50.81
N LEU A 63 27.54 38.02 50.42
CA LEU A 63 27.89 37.17 49.27
C LEU A 63 27.57 35.69 49.50
N LYS A 64 27.63 35.20 50.75
CA LYS A 64 27.38 33.80 51.09
C LYS A 64 25.91 33.42 50.87
N GLU A 65 24.99 34.21 51.43
CA GLU A 65 23.55 34.00 51.27
C GLU A 65 23.08 34.12 49.80
N LYS A 66 23.72 34.99 49.01
CA LYS A 66 23.49 35.06 47.55
C LYS A 66 23.95 33.81 46.82
N CYS A 67 25.15 33.30 47.14
CA CYS A 67 25.64 32.06 46.55
C CYS A 67 24.74 30.88 46.91
N ASP A 68 24.26 30.81 48.15
CA ASP A 68 23.40 29.72 48.61
C ASP A 68 22.01 29.77 47.92
N THR A 69 21.39 30.96 47.82
CA THR A 69 20.12 31.15 47.11
C THR A 69 20.23 30.87 45.60
N LEU A 70 21.30 31.31 44.94
CA LEU A 70 21.57 30.98 43.54
C LEU A 70 21.82 29.49 43.34
N THR A 71 22.56 28.85 44.25
CA THR A 71 22.83 27.41 44.19
C THR A 71 21.54 26.62 44.29
N GLU A 72 20.65 27.00 45.19
CA GLU A 72 19.35 26.35 45.36
C GLU A 72 18.42 26.57 44.14
N TYR A 73 18.41 27.78 43.57
CA TYR A 73 17.68 28.06 42.35
C TYR A 73 18.20 27.23 41.14
N ILE A 74 19.52 27.12 40.98
CA ILE A 74 20.14 26.26 39.96
C ILE A 74 19.77 24.79 40.17
N LYS A 75 19.71 24.29 41.42
CA LYS A 75 19.26 22.92 41.69
C LYS A 75 17.82 22.70 41.24
N ARG A 76 16.90 23.63 41.52
CA ARG A 76 15.50 23.56 41.07
C ARG A 76 15.40 23.54 39.54
N LEU A 77 16.17 24.37 38.84
CA LEU A 77 16.24 24.34 37.38
C LEU A 77 16.78 23.00 36.84
N LYS A 78 17.79 22.39 37.49
CA LYS A 78 18.31 21.07 37.10
C LYS A 78 17.28 19.96 37.29
N LEU A 79 16.55 19.97 38.40
CA LEU A 79 15.46 19.03 38.65
C LEU A 79 14.37 19.14 37.56
N CYS A 80 14.02 20.37 37.19
CA CYS A 80 13.09 20.64 36.10
C CYS A 80 13.57 20.07 34.75
N ILE A 81 14.86 20.24 34.41
CA ILE A 81 15.44 19.63 33.19
C ILE A 81 15.37 18.09 33.25
N LYS A 82 15.73 17.48 34.38
CA LYS A 82 15.70 16.02 34.54
C LYS A 82 14.28 15.48 34.35
N TRP A 83 13.30 16.14 34.96
CA TRP A 83 11.88 15.83 34.76
C TRP A 83 11.45 15.93 33.29
N PHE A 84 11.85 16.99 32.58
CA PHE A 84 11.57 17.11 31.14
C PHE A 84 12.20 15.99 30.30
N GLN A 85 13.41 15.54 30.66
CA GLN A 85 14.07 14.44 29.94
C GLN A 85 13.35 13.11 30.14
N GLU A 86 12.86 12.84 31.35
CA GLU A 86 12.04 11.66 31.64
C GLU A 86 10.69 11.73 30.88
N LEU A 87 10.06 12.90 30.84
CA LEU A 87 8.83 13.17 30.10
C LEU A 87 9.02 13.01 28.58
N GLU A 88 10.12 13.54 28.02
CA GLU A 88 10.49 13.38 26.61
C GLU A 88 10.69 11.90 26.24
N GLY A 89 11.34 11.13 27.13
CA GLY A 89 11.47 9.68 26.97
C GLY A 89 10.12 8.96 26.93
N SER A 90 9.17 9.38 27.76
CA SER A 90 7.80 8.85 27.75
C SER A 90 7.07 9.15 26.44
N TYR A 91 7.13 10.39 25.93
CA TYR A 91 6.52 10.76 24.66
C TYR A 91 7.18 10.08 23.46
N LEU A 92 8.50 9.88 23.47
CA LEU A 92 9.20 9.11 22.43
C LEU A 92 8.70 7.67 22.37
N PHE A 93 8.54 7.02 23.53
CA PHE A 93 7.99 5.67 23.61
C PHE A 93 6.53 5.60 23.17
N GLU A 94 5.70 6.57 23.57
CA GLU A 94 4.30 6.65 23.12
C GLU A 94 4.21 6.86 21.60
N ARG A 95 5.04 7.74 21.02
CA ARG A 95 5.12 7.98 19.57
C ARG A 95 5.44 6.71 18.82
N GLU A 96 6.47 5.96 19.24
CA GLU A 96 6.86 4.70 18.60
C GLU A 96 5.74 3.65 18.71
N LYS A 97 5.09 3.54 19.87
CA LYS A 97 3.95 2.65 20.09
C LYS A 97 2.75 3.01 19.19
N LEU A 98 2.41 4.29 19.09
CA LEU A 98 1.32 4.78 18.25
C LEU A 98 1.63 4.54 16.76
N GLN A 99 2.86 4.84 16.33
CA GLN A 99 3.31 4.63 14.95
C GLN A 99 3.20 3.15 14.54
N ASN A 100 3.70 2.23 15.38
CA ASN A 100 3.57 0.80 15.15
C ASN A 100 2.08 0.36 15.10
N SER A 101 1.24 0.92 15.97
CA SER A 101 -0.20 0.59 16.00
C SER A 101 -0.92 1.06 14.73
N VAL A 102 -0.61 2.27 14.25
CA VAL A 102 -1.13 2.81 12.98
C VAL A 102 -0.73 1.92 11.82
N GLU A 103 0.56 1.57 11.70
CA GLU A 103 1.04 0.72 10.61
C GLU A 103 0.35 -0.66 10.58
N VAL A 104 0.16 -1.29 11.75
CA VAL A 104 -0.53 -2.60 11.83
C VAL A 104 -1.99 -2.47 11.40
N SER A 105 -2.70 -1.46 11.89
CA SER A 105 -4.09 -1.23 11.51
C SER A 105 -4.27 -0.86 10.03
N GLU A 106 -3.36 -0.06 9.46
CA GLU A 106 -3.37 0.28 8.04
C GLU A 106 -3.15 -0.94 7.14
N ARG A 107 -2.21 -1.83 7.49
CA ARG A 107 -1.99 -3.09 6.74
C ARG A 107 -3.23 -3.97 6.77
N GLN A 108 -3.83 -4.19 7.94
CA GLN A 108 -5.05 -4.98 8.08
C GLN A 108 -6.21 -4.41 7.26
N CYS A 109 -6.36 -3.08 7.28
CA CYS A 109 -7.36 -2.35 6.50
C CYS A 109 -7.17 -2.55 4.99
N ASN A 110 -5.92 -2.46 4.50
CA ASN A 110 -5.59 -2.69 3.09
C ASN A 110 -5.81 -4.14 2.65
N ASP A 111 -5.35 -5.11 3.45
CA ASP A 111 -5.51 -6.54 3.15
C ASP A 111 -7.01 -6.91 3.04
N MET A 112 -7.82 -6.39 3.97
CA MET A 112 -9.26 -6.57 3.93
C MET A 112 -9.88 -5.92 2.68
N GLY A 113 -9.45 -4.70 2.32
CA GLY A 113 -9.86 -4.01 1.10
C GLY A 113 -9.60 -4.80 -0.18
N ILE A 114 -8.42 -5.42 -0.30
CA ILE A 114 -8.05 -6.24 -1.46
C ILE A 114 -8.90 -7.52 -1.52
N LEU A 115 -9.07 -8.20 -0.38
CA LEU A 115 -9.88 -9.41 -0.29
C LEU A 115 -11.32 -9.17 -0.78
N PHE A 116 -11.91 -8.02 -0.42
CA PHE A 116 -13.25 -7.64 -0.86
C PHE A 116 -13.35 -7.48 -2.37
N LYS A 117 -12.44 -6.70 -2.95
CA LYS A 117 -12.45 -6.42 -4.39
C LYS A 117 -12.38 -7.72 -5.20
N ASN A 118 -11.53 -8.65 -4.77
CA ASN A 118 -11.40 -9.96 -5.44
C ASN A 118 -12.69 -10.79 -5.36
N LYS A 119 -13.37 -10.79 -4.21
CA LYS A 119 -14.60 -11.58 -4.01
C LYS A 119 -15.80 -10.99 -4.74
N GLU A 120 -15.89 -9.67 -4.83
CA GLU A 120 -16.89 -8.97 -5.63
C GLU A 120 -16.71 -9.26 -7.13
N GLU A 121 -15.46 -9.20 -7.63
CA GLU A 121 -15.13 -9.54 -9.02
C GLU A 121 -15.48 -11.01 -9.35
N GLU A 122 -15.18 -11.95 -8.45
CA GLU A 122 -15.50 -13.38 -8.61
C GLU A 122 -17.01 -13.63 -8.72
N LEU A 123 -17.82 -13.09 -7.79
CA LEU A 123 -19.27 -13.26 -7.81
C LEU A 123 -19.92 -12.62 -9.04
N ASN A 124 -19.48 -11.42 -9.42
CA ASN A 124 -19.98 -10.74 -10.62
C ASN A 124 -19.65 -11.53 -11.89
N SER A 125 -18.47 -12.13 -11.98
CA SER A 125 -18.08 -13.00 -13.11
C SER A 125 -19.01 -14.21 -13.22
N ILE A 126 -19.27 -14.91 -12.11
CA ILE A 126 -20.16 -16.08 -12.09
C ILE A 126 -21.58 -15.71 -12.54
N ILE A 127 -22.11 -14.59 -12.06
CA ILE A 127 -23.46 -14.12 -12.42
C ILE A 127 -23.53 -13.76 -13.92
N ALA A 128 -22.50 -13.09 -14.45
CA ALA A 128 -22.44 -12.73 -15.86
C ALA A 128 -22.44 -13.98 -16.76
N GLU A 129 -21.68 -15.02 -16.38
CA GLU A 129 -21.61 -16.27 -17.12
C GLU A 129 -22.93 -17.05 -17.09
N LEU A 130 -23.57 -17.15 -15.91
CA LEU A 130 -24.88 -17.79 -15.77
C LEU A 130 -25.97 -17.09 -16.61
N ARG A 131 -26.00 -15.75 -16.62
CA ARG A 131 -26.94 -14.96 -17.45
C ARG A 131 -26.72 -15.20 -18.93
N LYS A 132 -25.46 -15.25 -19.38
CA LYS A 132 -25.12 -15.54 -20.78
C LYS A 132 -25.58 -16.93 -21.20
N ASN A 133 -25.33 -17.94 -20.36
CA ASN A 133 -25.73 -19.32 -20.64
C ASN A 133 -27.26 -19.44 -20.68
N PHE A 134 -27.96 -18.82 -19.72
CA PHE A 134 -29.41 -18.77 -19.69
C PHE A 134 -30.01 -18.16 -20.97
N ALA A 135 -29.49 -17.01 -21.42
CA ALA A 135 -29.96 -16.35 -22.64
C ALA A 135 -29.77 -17.23 -23.89
N SER A 136 -28.62 -17.91 -24.01
CA SER A 136 -28.30 -18.80 -25.13
C SER A 136 -29.24 -20.01 -25.20
N VAL A 137 -29.53 -20.65 -24.06
CA VAL A 137 -30.46 -21.80 -24.01
C VAL A 137 -31.90 -21.34 -24.27
N GLN A 138 -32.30 -20.18 -23.73
CA GLN A 138 -33.61 -19.58 -23.97
C GLN A 138 -33.85 -19.32 -25.47
N GLU A 139 -32.87 -18.77 -26.18
CA GLU A 139 -32.97 -18.51 -27.63
C GLU A 139 -33.15 -19.81 -28.42
N LYS A 140 -32.33 -20.84 -28.13
CA LYS A 140 -32.45 -22.17 -28.76
C LYS A 140 -33.83 -22.79 -28.53
N PHE A 141 -34.34 -22.69 -27.31
CA PHE A 141 -35.67 -23.20 -26.96
C PHE A 141 -36.78 -22.50 -27.75
N THR A 142 -36.75 -21.17 -27.85
CA THR A 142 -37.76 -20.44 -28.63
C THR A 142 -37.75 -20.83 -30.11
N LYS A 143 -36.57 -21.11 -30.67
CA LYS A 143 -36.44 -21.57 -32.04
C LYS A 143 -36.98 -22.99 -32.24
N GLU A 144 -36.62 -23.92 -31.36
CA GLU A 144 -37.11 -25.31 -31.45
C GLU A 144 -38.62 -25.42 -31.22
N GLU A 145 -39.18 -24.58 -30.35
CA GLU A 145 -40.63 -24.52 -30.11
C GLU A 145 -41.38 -23.99 -31.34
N LEU A 146 -40.82 -22.99 -32.03
CA LEU A 146 -41.34 -22.52 -33.32
C LEU A 146 -41.27 -23.61 -34.39
N ASP A 147 -40.13 -24.30 -34.51
CA ASP A 147 -39.95 -25.42 -35.45
C ASP A 147 -40.94 -26.57 -35.16
N LYS A 148 -41.21 -26.87 -33.87
CA LYS A 148 -42.22 -27.85 -33.46
C LYS A 148 -43.62 -27.42 -33.92
N MET A 149 -44.01 -26.16 -33.69
CA MET A 149 -45.33 -25.66 -34.09
C MET A 149 -45.53 -25.74 -35.61
N THR A 150 -44.53 -25.34 -36.40
CA THR A 150 -44.61 -25.43 -37.87
C THR A 150 -44.69 -26.88 -38.36
N ALA A 151 -43.98 -27.82 -37.70
CA ALA A 151 -44.07 -29.25 -38.02
C ALA A 151 -45.46 -29.83 -37.70
N MET A 152 -46.08 -29.43 -36.57
CA MET A 152 -47.44 -29.84 -36.22
C MET A 152 -48.50 -29.33 -37.21
N GLU A 153 -48.38 -28.08 -37.65
CA GLU A 153 -49.26 -27.54 -38.68
C GLU A 153 -49.12 -28.28 -40.01
N SER A 154 -47.88 -28.64 -40.41
CA SER A 154 -47.64 -29.44 -41.61
C SER A 154 -48.23 -30.84 -41.50
N LEU A 155 -48.08 -31.50 -40.35
CA LEU A 155 -48.65 -32.82 -40.09
C LEU A 155 -50.19 -32.79 -40.14
N THR A 156 -50.79 -31.72 -39.64
CA THR A 156 -52.25 -31.55 -39.64
C THR A 156 -52.78 -31.36 -41.06
N ARG A 157 -52.12 -30.52 -41.86
CA ARG A 157 -52.45 -30.33 -43.29
C ARG A 157 -52.34 -31.63 -44.09
N GLU A 158 -51.29 -32.42 -43.86
CA GLU A 158 -51.12 -33.71 -44.55
C GLU A 158 -52.18 -34.74 -44.11
N ARG A 159 -52.57 -34.77 -42.83
CA ARG A 159 -53.68 -35.61 -42.33
C ARG A 159 -55.00 -35.26 -42.99
N GLU A 160 -55.32 -33.98 -43.12
CA GLU A 160 -56.54 -33.52 -43.80
C GLU A 160 -56.54 -33.87 -45.29
N ALA A 161 -55.41 -33.65 -45.97
CA ALA A 161 -55.24 -34.02 -47.38
C ALA A 161 -55.43 -35.53 -47.59
N ARG A 162 -54.86 -36.38 -46.72
CA ARG A 162 -55.05 -37.83 -46.76
C ARG A 162 -56.50 -38.24 -46.60
N LEU A 163 -57.22 -37.66 -45.62
CA LEU A 163 -58.64 -37.97 -45.39
C LEU A 163 -59.48 -37.67 -46.64
N GLU A 164 -59.16 -36.61 -47.37
CA GLU A 164 -59.86 -36.25 -48.60
C GLU A 164 -59.57 -37.22 -49.76
N ILE A 165 -58.31 -37.65 -49.88
CA ILE A 165 -57.91 -38.71 -50.84
C ILE A 165 -58.62 -40.02 -50.50
N GLU A 166 -58.69 -40.40 -49.23
CA GLU A 166 -59.33 -41.64 -48.77
C GLU A 166 -60.86 -41.62 -48.97
N ARG A 167 -61.53 -40.49 -48.73
CA ARG A 167 -62.96 -40.32 -49.07
C ARG A 167 -63.21 -40.52 -50.56
N SER A 168 -62.37 -39.91 -51.39
CA SER A 168 -62.45 -40.05 -52.85
C SER A 168 -62.22 -41.50 -53.28
N GLN A 169 -61.22 -42.18 -52.69
CA GLN A 169 -60.91 -43.58 -52.94
C GLN A 169 -62.08 -44.52 -52.55
N ASN A 170 -62.70 -44.29 -51.39
CA ASN A 170 -63.84 -45.08 -50.91
C ASN A 170 -65.07 -44.90 -51.80
N SER A 171 -65.41 -43.66 -52.16
CA SER A 171 -66.52 -43.38 -53.09
C SER A 171 -66.30 -44.06 -54.45
N LEU A 172 -65.06 -44.07 -54.95
CA LEU A 172 -64.72 -44.69 -56.22
C LEU A 172 -64.76 -46.23 -56.13
N SER A 173 -64.37 -46.80 -54.98
CA SER A 173 -64.49 -48.23 -54.69
C SER A 173 -65.94 -48.71 -54.67
N ASP A 174 -66.84 -47.95 -54.04
CA ASP A 174 -68.27 -48.26 -53.98
C ASP A 174 -68.91 -48.20 -55.38
N GLU A 175 -68.54 -47.18 -56.16
CA GLU A 175 -68.96 -47.02 -57.56
C GLU A 175 -68.49 -48.20 -58.42
N LEU A 176 -67.20 -48.55 -58.33
CA LEU A 176 -66.61 -49.71 -59.01
C LEU A 176 -67.36 -51.00 -58.65
N GLY A 177 -67.65 -51.22 -57.36
CA GLY A 177 -68.41 -52.37 -56.88
C GLY A 177 -69.86 -52.40 -57.34
N ARG A 178 -70.49 -51.24 -57.58
CA ARG A 178 -71.84 -51.17 -58.19
C ARG A 178 -71.79 -51.56 -59.66
N VAL A 179 -70.91 -50.95 -60.45
CA VAL A 179 -70.78 -51.23 -61.89
C VAL A 179 -70.35 -52.68 -62.13
N GLN A 180 -69.50 -53.27 -61.29
CA GLN A 180 -69.16 -54.69 -61.36
C GLN A 180 -70.37 -55.62 -61.13
N ARG A 181 -71.27 -55.28 -60.22
CA ARG A 181 -72.52 -56.03 -60.00
C ARG A 181 -73.46 -55.93 -61.18
N GLU A 182 -73.59 -54.73 -61.77
CA GLU A 182 -74.37 -54.51 -63.00
C GLU A 182 -73.81 -55.31 -64.18
N LEU A 183 -72.49 -55.30 -64.38
CA LEU A 183 -71.81 -56.11 -65.38
C LEU A 183 -72.03 -57.61 -65.17
N SER A 184 -71.96 -58.10 -63.93
CA SER A 184 -72.25 -59.49 -63.59
C SER A 184 -73.70 -59.87 -63.88
N SER A 185 -74.66 -59.00 -63.53
CA SER A 185 -76.08 -59.19 -63.84
C SER A 185 -76.34 -59.22 -65.34
N ALA A 186 -75.73 -58.31 -66.11
CA ALA A 186 -75.81 -58.29 -67.57
C ALA A 186 -75.25 -59.60 -68.18
N ASN A 187 -74.10 -60.07 -67.68
CA ASN A 187 -73.52 -61.34 -68.12
C ASN A 187 -74.43 -62.55 -67.81
N GLN A 188 -75.06 -62.59 -66.64
CA GLN A 188 -76.04 -63.62 -66.28
C GLN A 188 -77.28 -63.57 -67.19
N LYS A 189 -77.81 -62.37 -67.47
CA LYS A 189 -78.91 -62.18 -68.43
C LYS A 189 -78.55 -62.69 -69.82
N ILE A 190 -77.38 -62.32 -70.34
CA ILE A 190 -76.88 -62.82 -71.64
C ILE A 190 -76.84 -64.36 -71.64
N THR A 191 -76.38 -64.97 -70.56
CA THR A 191 -76.29 -66.43 -70.44
C THR A 191 -77.69 -67.06 -70.50
N SER A 192 -78.64 -66.53 -69.73
CA SER A 192 -80.02 -67.02 -69.69
C SER A 192 -80.76 -66.86 -71.03
N LEU A 193 -80.60 -65.72 -71.71
CA LEU A 193 -81.19 -65.46 -73.02
C LEU A 193 -80.58 -66.38 -74.10
N ASN A 194 -79.27 -66.62 -74.05
CA ASN A 194 -78.62 -67.59 -74.95
C ASN A 194 -79.16 -69.01 -74.74
N ASP A 195 -79.33 -69.45 -73.49
CA ASP A 195 -79.90 -70.77 -73.17
C ASP A 195 -81.36 -70.90 -73.64
N MET A 196 -82.17 -69.85 -73.43
CA MET A 196 -83.55 -69.80 -73.90
C MET A 196 -83.64 -69.85 -75.42
N TYR A 197 -82.81 -69.06 -76.10
CA TYR A 197 -82.70 -69.05 -77.55
C TYR A 197 -82.31 -70.43 -78.11
N LYS A 198 -81.36 -71.12 -77.45
CA LYS A 198 -80.96 -72.49 -77.82
C LYS A 198 -82.10 -73.50 -77.65
N ARG A 199 -82.83 -73.46 -76.52
CA ARG A 199 -84.00 -74.33 -76.29
C ARG A 199 -85.10 -74.12 -77.33
N LEU A 200 -85.37 -72.87 -77.72
CA LEU A 200 -86.32 -72.54 -78.77
C LEU A 200 -85.87 -73.12 -80.14
N GLN A 201 -84.58 -73.03 -80.47
CA GLN A 201 -84.04 -73.66 -81.67
C GLN A 201 -84.21 -75.19 -81.67
N ASP A 202 -83.90 -75.85 -80.54
CA ASP A 202 -84.05 -77.31 -80.39
C ASP A 202 -85.53 -77.75 -80.49
N TYR A 203 -86.46 -76.94 -79.99
CA TYR A 203 -87.90 -77.17 -80.09
C TYR A 203 -88.41 -77.06 -81.54
N ILE A 204 -87.96 -76.03 -82.28
CA ILE A 204 -88.30 -75.87 -83.71
C ILE A 204 -87.80 -77.07 -84.51
N ALA A 205 -86.59 -77.56 -84.25
CA ALA A 205 -86.03 -78.74 -84.90
C ALA A 205 -86.86 -80.01 -84.60
N SER A 206 -87.32 -80.16 -83.36
CA SER A 206 -88.16 -81.30 -82.93
C SER A 206 -89.54 -81.30 -83.61
N LEU A 207 -90.17 -80.13 -83.77
CA LEU A 207 -91.45 -79.99 -84.51
C LEU A 207 -91.31 -80.33 -86.00
N GLN A 208 -90.19 -79.99 -86.63
CA GLN A 208 -89.90 -80.38 -88.01
C GLN A 208 -89.77 -81.90 -88.15
N GLN A 209 -89.15 -82.57 -87.18
CA GLN A 209 -89.00 -84.02 -87.17
C GLN A 209 -90.33 -84.75 -86.96
N TYR A 210 -91.23 -84.21 -86.12
CA TYR A 210 -92.57 -84.76 -85.90
C TYR A 210 -93.45 -84.68 -87.16
N ASN A 211 -93.45 -83.55 -87.88
CA ASN A 211 -94.19 -83.40 -89.13
C ASN A 211 -93.74 -84.41 -90.21
N SER A 212 -92.44 -84.66 -90.32
CA SER A 212 -91.91 -85.66 -91.24
C SER A 212 -92.40 -87.09 -90.95
N LYS A 213 -92.63 -87.42 -89.66
CA LYS A 213 -93.13 -88.74 -89.25
C LYS A 213 -94.61 -88.94 -89.59
N LEU A 214 -95.43 -87.91 -89.37
CA LEU A 214 -96.86 -87.90 -89.72
C LEU A 214 -97.11 -88.11 -91.22
N HIS A 215 -96.23 -87.57 -92.08
CA HIS A 215 -96.30 -87.82 -93.52
C HIS A 215 -95.96 -89.28 -93.90
N MET A 216 -95.08 -89.93 -93.15
CA MET A 216 -94.70 -91.32 -93.39
C MET A 216 -95.84 -92.29 -93.03
N ASP A 217 -96.55 -92.04 -91.93
CA ASP A 217 -97.71 -92.82 -91.49
C ASP A 217 -98.94 -92.68 -92.41
N LEU A 218 -99.04 -91.56 -93.14
CA LEU A 218 -100.12 -91.32 -94.11
C LEU A 218 -99.90 -92.16 -95.40
N SER A 219 -98.64 -92.42 -95.77
CA SER A 219 -98.26 -93.22 -96.93
C SER A 219 -98.51 -94.73 -96.74
N THR A 220 -98.40 -95.25 -95.52
CA THR A 220 -98.64 -96.68 -95.23
C THR A 220 -100.12 -97.05 -95.25
N VAL A 221 -101.01 -96.14 -94.82
CA VAL A 221 -102.46 -96.33 -94.87
C VAL A 221 -102.99 -96.35 -96.32
N GLU A 222 -102.35 -95.61 -97.24
CA GLU A 222 -102.69 -95.61 -98.66
C GLU A 222 -102.31 -96.92 -99.40
N GLU A 223 -101.31 -97.66 -98.90
CA GLU A 223 -100.90 -98.96 -99.48
C GLU A 223 -101.82 -100.11 -99.06
N ASP A 224 -102.30 -100.11 -97.81
CA ASP A 224 -103.25 -101.11 -97.30
C ASP A 224 -104.62 -101.03 -97.99
N LEU A 225 -105.04 -99.82 -98.44
CA LEU A 225 -106.30 -99.59 -99.15
C LEU A 225 -106.32 -100.25 -100.55
N LYS A 226 -105.19 -100.25 -101.28
CA LYS A 226 -105.07 -100.83 -102.63
C LYS A 226 -105.08 -102.36 -102.65
N ARG A 227 -104.64 -103.00 -101.56
CA ARG A 227 -104.60 -104.47 -101.44
C ARG A 227 -106.00 -105.07 -101.29
N VAL A 228 -106.91 -104.34 -100.64
CA VAL A 228 -108.30 -104.74 -100.35
C VAL A 228 -109.24 -104.56 -101.55
N GLU A 229 -108.93 -103.69 -102.51
CA GLU A 229 -109.73 -103.47 -103.72
C GLU A 229 -109.62 -104.60 -104.77
N LYS A 230 -108.54 -105.39 -104.75
CA LYS A 230 -108.24 -106.41 -105.78
C LYS A 230 -108.92 -107.77 -105.52
N GLU A 231 -109.23 -108.09 -104.27
CA GLU A 231 -109.89 -109.35 -103.87
C GLU A 231 -111.43 -109.25 -103.89
N LYS A 232 -111.98 -108.03 -104.00
CA LYS A 232 -113.42 -107.71 -103.98
C LYS A 232 -114.15 -108.00 -105.30
N ALA A 233 -113.46 -108.24 -106.42
CA ALA A 233 -114.08 -108.27 -107.76
C ALA A 233 -114.66 -109.63 -108.21
N SER A 234 -114.48 -110.73 -107.47
CA SER A 234 -114.79 -112.07 -108.04
C SER A 234 -116.11 -112.70 -107.64
N MET A 235 -116.57 -112.73 -106.38
CA MET A 235 -117.77 -113.53 -106.06
C MET A 235 -118.46 -113.14 -104.74
N VAL A 236 -119.36 -112.13 -104.76
CA VAL A 236 -120.62 -112.14 -103.99
C VAL A 236 -121.66 -111.22 -104.67
N GLU A 237 -122.58 -111.85 -105.42
CA GLU A 237 -124.03 -111.57 -105.45
C GLU A 237 -124.64 -112.63 -104.52
N ASN A 238 -124.75 -112.40 -103.20
CA ASN A 238 -125.94 -111.91 -102.49
C ASN A 238 -125.66 -111.76 -100.97
N LEU A 239 -126.31 -110.74 -100.35
CA LEU A 239 -126.68 -110.51 -98.92
C LEU A 239 -125.80 -109.66 -97.93
N SER A 240 -126.30 -108.42 -97.69
CA SER A 240 -126.42 -107.54 -96.48
C SER A 240 -125.29 -107.30 -95.44
N MET A 241 -124.75 -106.06 -95.34
CA MET A 241 -125.02 -105.00 -94.31
C MET A 241 -123.98 -103.83 -94.28
N LEU A 242 -124.50 -102.62 -93.99
CA LEU A 242 -123.90 -101.37 -93.42
C LEU A 242 -122.99 -100.35 -94.18
N ARG A 243 -123.52 -99.09 -94.23
CA ARG A 243 -122.98 -97.72 -93.97
C ARG A 243 -121.91 -97.00 -94.83
N GLY A 244 -122.09 -95.67 -94.94
CA GLY A 244 -121.07 -94.65 -95.26
C GLY A 244 -121.51 -93.20 -94.90
N GLN A 245 -120.61 -92.44 -94.24
CA GLN A 245 -120.66 -91.03 -93.80
C GLN A 245 -119.28 -90.38 -94.07
N LEU A 246 -119.20 -89.10 -94.50
CA LEU A 246 -118.03 -88.24 -94.25
C LEU A 246 -118.25 -86.73 -94.59
N SER A 247 -118.01 -85.82 -93.63
CA SER A 247 -117.71 -84.38 -93.86
C SER A 247 -117.26 -83.62 -92.58
N VAL A 248 -115.98 -83.70 -92.14
CA VAL A 248 -115.30 -82.71 -91.25
C VAL A 248 -113.78 -82.83 -91.43
N SER A 249 -113.14 -82.02 -92.29
CA SER A 249 -111.67 -81.85 -92.34
C SER A 249 -111.29 -80.60 -93.14
N ARG A 250 -111.41 -79.42 -92.50
CA ARG A 250 -110.87 -78.16 -93.03
C ARG A 250 -110.60 -77.09 -91.97
N GLN A 251 -111.13 -77.27 -90.74
CA GLN A 251 -111.00 -76.29 -89.66
C GLN A 251 -109.73 -76.43 -88.80
N SER A 252 -109.03 -77.57 -88.86
CA SER A 252 -107.82 -77.85 -88.06
C SER A 252 -106.53 -77.21 -88.62
N GLN A 253 -106.50 -76.93 -89.94
CA GLN A 253 -105.28 -76.48 -90.62
C GLN A 253 -105.02 -74.97 -90.45
N ASP A 254 -106.06 -74.14 -90.33
CA ASP A 254 -105.92 -72.69 -90.21
C ASP A 254 -105.46 -72.22 -88.81
N ASP A 255 -105.73 -73.00 -87.76
CA ASP A 255 -105.30 -72.68 -86.39
C ASP A 255 -103.79 -72.92 -86.18
N ALA A 256 -103.20 -73.89 -86.88
CA ALA A 256 -101.77 -74.20 -86.78
C ALA A 256 -100.86 -73.12 -87.41
N ILE A 257 -101.33 -72.41 -88.44
CA ILE A 257 -100.53 -71.39 -89.14
C ILE A 257 -100.38 -70.12 -88.30
N LYS A 258 -101.43 -69.70 -87.59
CA LYS A 258 -101.38 -68.52 -86.69
C LYS A 258 -100.40 -68.70 -85.54
N GLN A 259 -100.26 -69.93 -85.03
CA GLN A 259 -99.36 -70.24 -83.92
C GLN A 259 -97.88 -70.13 -84.32
N ARG A 260 -97.55 -70.48 -85.58
CA ARG A 260 -96.20 -70.35 -86.14
C ARG A 260 -95.74 -68.89 -86.25
N ASP A 261 -96.60 -68.01 -86.76
CA ASP A 261 -96.23 -66.60 -86.98
C ASP A 261 -96.07 -65.83 -85.66
N SER A 262 -96.81 -66.22 -84.61
CA SER A 262 -96.62 -65.70 -83.25
C SER A 262 -95.22 -66.01 -82.69
N LEU A 263 -94.75 -67.25 -82.87
CA LEU A 263 -93.43 -67.68 -82.37
C LEU A 263 -92.26 -67.00 -83.11
N VAL A 264 -92.41 -66.71 -84.41
CA VAL A 264 -91.37 -66.01 -85.18
C VAL A 264 -91.18 -64.57 -84.69
N ASN A 265 -92.26 -63.87 -84.35
CA ASN A 265 -92.19 -62.53 -83.77
C ASN A 265 -91.55 -62.53 -82.37
N GLU A 266 -91.82 -63.55 -81.56
CA GLU A 266 -91.20 -63.73 -80.24
C GLU A 266 -89.67 -63.90 -80.33
N VAL A 267 -89.19 -64.69 -81.31
CA VAL A 267 -87.75 -64.85 -81.57
C VAL A 267 -87.09 -63.55 -82.05
N ALA A 268 -87.80 -62.72 -82.81
CA ALA A 268 -87.28 -61.42 -83.27
C ALA A 268 -87.12 -60.43 -82.09
N CYS A 269 -88.10 -60.36 -81.18
CA CYS A 269 -88.01 -59.54 -79.97
C CYS A 269 -86.84 -59.96 -79.07
N LEU A 270 -86.69 -61.27 -78.80
CA LEU A 270 -85.60 -61.80 -77.97
C LEU A 270 -84.20 -61.48 -78.54
N ARG A 271 -84.04 -61.43 -79.87
CA ARG A 271 -82.78 -61.05 -80.51
C ARG A 271 -82.42 -59.57 -80.30
N MET A 272 -83.42 -58.69 -80.38
CA MET A 272 -83.21 -57.26 -80.11
C MET A 272 -82.84 -57.02 -78.65
N GLU A 273 -83.52 -57.69 -77.73
CA GLU A 273 -83.18 -57.65 -76.29
C GLU A 273 -81.76 -58.14 -76.02
N LEU A 274 -81.34 -59.26 -76.63
CA LEU A 274 -79.97 -59.78 -76.48
C LEU A 274 -78.90 -58.79 -76.97
N GLN A 275 -79.15 -58.08 -78.07
CA GLN A 275 -78.22 -57.08 -78.59
C GLN A 275 -78.11 -55.87 -77.66
N GLN A 276 -79.24 -55.38 -77.15
CA GLN A 276 -79.25 -54.27 -76.20
C GLN A 276 -78.46 -54.60 -74.92
N VAL A 277 -78.63 -55.81 -74.37
CA VAL A 277 -77.88 -56.24 -73.17
C VAL A 277 -76.37 -56.37 -73.45
N ARG A 278 -75.95 -56.70 -74.69
CA ARG A 278 -74.53 -56.75 -75.08
C ARG A 278 -73.91 -55.36 -75.14
N ASP A 279 -74.61 -54.40 -75.73
CA ASP A 279 -74.14 -53.02 -75.82
C ASP A 279 -74.02 -52.38 -74.43
N ASP A 280 -74.96 -52.69 -73.52
CA ASP A 280 -74.89 -52.26 -72.13
C ASP A 280 -73.72 -52.94 -71.38
N ARG A 281 -73.46 -54.24 -71.59
CA ARG A 281 -72.29 -54.94 -71.04
C ARG A 281 -70.98 -54.26 -71.46
N ASP A 282 -70.80 -53.95 -72.74
CA ASP A 282 -69.56 -53.34 -73.24
C ASP A 282 -69.34 -51.94 -72.67
N ARG A 283 -70.42 -51.18 -72.49
CA ARG A 283 -70.39 -49.89 -71.79
C ARG A 283 -69.97 -50.05 -70.33
N HIS A 284 -70.58 -50.99 -69.59
CA HIS A 284 -70.20 -51.27 -68.21
C HIS A 284 -68.76 -51.78 -68.10
N GLN A 285 -68.28 -52.58 -69.05
CA GLN A 285 -66.90 -53.09 -69.06
C GLN A 285 -65.87 -51.97 -69.24
N LEU A 286 -66.12 -51.02 -70.14
CA LEU A 286 -65.27 -49.84 -70.32
C LEU A 286 -65.28 -48.94 -69.07
N GLN A 287 -66.45 -48.79 -68.45
CA GLN A 287 -66.60 -48.04 -67.20
C GLN A 287 -65.83 -48.69 -66.04
N VAL A 288 -65.87 -50.02 -65.92
CA VAL A 288 -65.04 -50.77 -64.93
C VAL A 288 -63.56 -50.53 -65.17
N GLN A 289 -63.07 -50.59 -66.42
CA GLN A 289 -61.65 -50.36 -66.73
C GLN A 289 -61.20 -48.94 -66.35
N THR A 290 -62.03 -47.93 -66.67
CA THR A 290 -61.74 -46.52 -66.35
C THR A 290 -61.71 -46.29 -64.85
N LEU A 291 -62.75 -46.74 -64.13
CA LEU A 291 -62.83 -46.62 -62.67
C LEU A 291 -61.71 -47.40 -61.96
N THR A 292 -61.28 -48.55 -62.52
CA THR A 292 -60.16 -49.32 -61.96
C THR A 292 -58.84 -48.54 -62.05
N ALA A 293 -58.57 -47.90 -63.19
CA ALA A 293 -57.35 -47.11 -63.39
C ALA A 293 -57.31 -45.87 -62.47
N GLU A 294 -58.45 -45.19 -62.31
CA GLU A 294 -58.58 -44.08 -61.37
C GLU A 294 -58.40 -44.56 -59.91
N TYR A 295 -59.00 -45.70 -59.53
CA TYR A 295 -58.84 -46.28 -58.21
C TYR A 295 -57.38 -46.62 -57.88
N THR A 296 -56.63 -47.20 -58.84
CA THR A 296 -55.20 -47.47 -58.64
C THR A 296 -54.38 -46.21 -58.40
N LYS A 297 -54.68 -45.11 -59.11
CA LYS A 297 -53.99 -43.83 -58.94
C LYS A 297 -54.24 -43.21 -57.55
N TYR A 298 -55.49 -43.27 -57.08
CA TYR A 298 -55.82 -42.81 -55.72
C TYR A 298 -55.15 -43.68 -54.66
N LYS A 299 -55.10 -45.01 -54.85
CA LYS A 299 -54.42 -45.93 -53.95
C LYS A 299 -52.92 -45.63 -53.79
N GLU A 300 -52.21 -45.44 -54.90
CA GLU A 300 -50.78 -45.06 -54.88
C GLU A 300 -50.55 -43.70 -54.18
N SER A 301 -51.47 -42.76 -54.38
CA SER A 301 -51.42 -41.44 -53.73
C SER A 301 -51.65 -41.56 -52.22
N THR A 302 -52.56 -42.44 -51.77
CA THR A 302 -52.79 -42.74 -50.35
C THR A 302 -51.55 -43.38 -49.70
N GLU A 303 -50.87 -44.31 -50.38
CA GLU A 303 -49.65 -44.94 -49.89
C GLU A 303 -48.50 -43.93 -49.73
N LYS A 304 -48.32 -43.03 -50.71
CA LYS A 304 -47.32 -41.96 -50.63
C LYS A 304 -47.61 -40.98 -49.48
N SER A 305 -48.85 -40.52 -49.36
CA SER A 305 -49.26 -39.63 -48.26
C SER A 305 -49.09 -40.31 -46.88
N CYS A 306 -49.27 -41.64 -46.78
CA CYS A 306 -48.98 -42.39 -45.56
C CYS A 306 -47.49 -42.32 -45.16
N PHE A 307 -46.59 -42.51 -46.11
CA PHE A 307 -45.14 -42.41 -45.87
C PHE A 307 -44.71 -41.00 -45.45
N ASP A 308 -45.26 -39.97 -46.10
CA ASP A 308 -44.98 -38.58 -45.75
C ASP A 308 -45.50 -38.23 -44.34
N LEU A 309 -46.65 -38.79 -43.95
CA LEU A 309 -47.26 -38.63 -42.63
C LEU A 309 -46.45 -39.32 -41.53
N ASP A 310 -45.86 -40.49 -41.79
CA ASP A 310 -44.97 -41.19 -40.86
C ASP A 310 -43.68 -40.39 -40.62
N ASN A 311 -43.05 -39.90 -41.70
CA ASN A 311 -41.85 -39.06 -41.60
C ASN A 311 -42.09 -37.76 -40.83
N LEU A 312 -43.22 -37.08 -41.10
CA LEU A 312 -43.62 -35.87 -40.36
C LEU A 312 -43.91 -36.16 -38.89
N THR A 313 -44.48 -37.33 -38.59
CA THR A 313 -44.74 -37.77 -37.22
C THR A 313 -43.42 -38.00 -36.46
N SER A 314 -42.47 -38.73 -37.04
CA SER A 314 -41.14 -38.93 -36.44
C SER A 314 -40.42 -37.60 -36.19
N LYS A 315 -40.44 -36.68 -37.17
CA LYS A 315 -39.83 -35.35 -37.02
C LYS A 315 -40.48 -34.51 -35.91
N LYS A 316 -41.80 -34.61 -35.75
CA LYS A 316 -42.55 -33.94 -34.67
C LYS A 316 -42.17 -34.51 -33.30
N ASP A 317 -41.99 -35.83 -33.18
CA ASP A 317 -41.60 -36.48 -31.93
C ASP A 317 -40.16 -36.13 -31.53
N GLU A 318 -39.22 -36.10 -32.46
CA GLU A 318 -37.83 -35.66 -32.22
C GLU A 318 -37.74 -34.20 -31.75
N LEU A 319 -38.54 -33.30 -32.33
CA LEU A 319 -38.61 -31.90 -31.90
C LEU A 319 -39.23 -31.76 -30.52
N GLU A 320 -40.22 -32.60 -30.19
CA GLU A 320 -40.86 -32.61 -28.88
C GLU A 320 -39.91 -33.07 -27.77
N GLU A 321 -39.10 -34.10 -28.02
CA GLU A 321 -38.07 -34.56 -27.08
C GLU A 321 -37.00 -33.49 -26.83
N ARG A 322 -36.53 -32.82 -27.89
CA ARG A 322 -35.55 -31.71 -27.77
C ARG A 322 -36.11 -30.53 -26.98
N CYS A 323 -37.36 -30.11 -27.24
CA CYS A 323 -38.03 -29.07 -26.46
C CYS A 323 -38.13 -29.45 -24.98
N LEU A 324 -38.48 -30.70 -24.65
CA LEU A 324 -38.55 -31.18 -23.27
C LEU A 324 -37.19 -31.13 -22.56
N SER A 325 -36.12 -31.55 -23.25
CA SER A 325 -34.76 -31.50 -22.73
C SER A 325 -34.32 -30.06 -22.43
N GLN A 326 -34.48 -29.14 -23.40
CA GLN A 326 -34.14 -27.73 -23.23
C GLN A 326 -34.99 -27.03 -22.15
N SER A 327 -36.28 -27.39 -22.03
CA SER A 327 -37.15 -26.87 -20.95
C SER A 327 -36.66 -27.28 -19.56
N ASN A 328 -36.17 -28.51 -19.42
CA ASN A 328 -35.56 -28.99 -18.18
C ASN A 328 -34.26 -28.24 -17.86
N GLU A 329 -33.41 -27.99 -18.86
CA GLU A 329 -32.17 -27.22 -18.71
C GLU A 329 -32.43 -25.76 -18.34
N ILE A 330 -33.45 -25.12 -18.93
CA ILE A 330 -33.90 -23.77 -18.54
C ILE A 330 -34.36 -23.77 -17.08
N ARG A 331 -35.05 -24.82 -16.62
CA ARG A 331 -35.53 -24.93 -15.24
C ARG A 331 -34.37 -25.05 -14.24
N THR A 332 -33.36 -25.86 -14.55
CA THR A 332 -32.18 -26.01 -13.69
C THR A 332 -31.35 -24.73 -13.66
N LEU A 333 -31.13 -24.07 -14.79
CA LEU A 333 -30.43 -22.79 -14.86
C LEU A 333 -31.17 -21.69 -14.08
N LYS A 334 -32.51 -21.65 -14.12
CA LYS A 334 -33.31 -20.70 -13.31
C LYS A 334 -33.10 -20.93 -11.81
N ASP A 335 -33.10 -22.17 -11.35
CA ASP A 335 -32.92 -22.48 -9.93
C ASP A 335 -31.48 -22.16 -9.46
N GLN A 336 -30.49 -22.44 -10.30
CA GLN A 336 -29.09 -22.04 -10.07
C GLN A 336 -28.92 -20.53 -10.01
N LEU A 337 -29.54 -19.79 -10.94
CA LEU A 337 -29.52 -18.32 -10.95
C LEU A 337 -30.14 -17.75 -9.68
N LEU A 338 -31.32 -18.26 -9.29
CA LEU A 338 -32.04 -17.78 -8.12
C LEU A 338 -31.26 -18.10 -6.81
N THR A 339 -30.58 -19.24 -6.77
CA THR A 339 -29.66 -19.58 -5.67
C THR A 339 -28.43 -18.67 -5.63
N ALA A 340 -27.84 -18.36 -6.78
CA ALA A 340 -26.72 -17.43 -6.88
C ALA A 340 -27.13 -16.00 -6.47
N GLU A 341 -28.32 -15.54 -6.89
CA GLU A 341 -28.88 -14.24 -6.52
C GLU A 341 -29.15 -14.14 -5.00
N ARG A 342 -29.69 -15.19 -4.37
CA ARG A 342 -29.82 -15.22 -2.90
C ARG A 342 -28.47 -15.20 -2.19
N LYS A 343 -27.46 -15.92 -2.71
CA LYS A 343 -26.10 -15.89 -2.16
C LYS A 343 -25.48 -14.49 -2.28
N LEU A 344 -25.70 -13.80 -3.39
CA LEU A 344 -25.29 -12.41 -3.57
C LEU A 344 -25.97 -11.53 -2.52
N GLN A 345 -27.29 -11.63 -2.35
CA GLN A 345 -28.02 -10.82 -1.37
C GLN A 345 -27.59 -11.07 0.08
N MET A 346 -27.29 -12.32 0.45
CA MET A 346 -26.73 -12.65 1.77
C MET A 346 -25.30 -12.13 1.93
N SER A 347 -24.51 -12.14 0.84
CA SER A 347 -23.20 -11.48 0.79
C SER A 347 -23.34 -9.96 0.95
N ASP A 348 -24.36 -9.33 0.38
CA ASP A 348 -24.62 -7.88 0.51
C ASP A 348 -24.94 -7.48 1.97
N LEU A 349 -25.65 -8.34 2.72
CA LEU A 349 -25.90 -8.13 4.15
C LEU A 349 -24.63 -8.30 5.00
N SER A 350 -23.85 -9.35 4.74
CA SER A 350 -22.58 -9.59 5.44
C SER A 350 -21.52 -8.54 5.10
N THR A 351 -21.53 -8.01 3.87
CA THR A 351 -20.66 -6.89 3.46
C THR A 351 -21.06 -5.59 4.14
N LEU A 352 -22.34 -5.38 4.47
CA LEU A 352 -22.79 -4.22 5.25
C LEU A 352 -22.22 -4.22 6.68
N GLU A 353 -22.25 -5.37 7.36
CA GLU A 353 -21.67 -5.52 8.71
C GLU A 353 -20.15 -5.33 8.69
N THR A 354 -19.46 -6.00 7.77
CA THR A 354 -17.99 -5.89 7.65
C THR A 354 -17.52 -4.54 7.10
N ARG A 355 -18.32 -3.84 6.29
CA ARG A 355 -18.05 -2.44 5.89
C ARG A 355 -18.17 -1.49 7.08
N ALA A 356 -19.12 -1.73 7.99
CA ALA A 356 -19.21 -0.98 9.23
C ALA A 356 -17.97 -1.21 10.11
N GLU A 357 -17.44 -2.45 10.16
CA GLU A 357 -16.18 -2.75 10.84
C GLU A 357 -14.98 -2.03 10.18
N TYR A 358 -14.91 -2.02 8.85
CA TYR A 358 -13.88 -1.30 8.08
C TYR A 358 -13.94 0.21 8.34
N GLU A 359 -15.13 0.81 8.32
CA GLU A 359 -15.32 2.22 8.67
C GLU A 359 -14.95 2.51 10.12
N GLY A 360 -15.25 1.58 11.04
CA GLY A 360 -14.81 1.61 12.43
C GLY A 360 -13.29 1.63 12.57
N GLN A 361 -12.59 0.74 11.86
CA GLN A 361 -11.13 0.72 11.81
C GLN A 361 -10.55 2.00 11.21
N LYS A 362 -11.16 2.54 10.15
CA LYS A 362 -10.72 3.80 9.53
C LYS A 362 -10.84 4.99 10.49
N LYS A 363 -11.92 5.04 11.29
CA LYS A 363 -12.07 6.05 12.36
C LYS A 363 -10.99 5.90 13.42
N LEU A 364 -10.70 4.67 13.85
CA LEU A 364 -9.63 4.39 14.81
C LEU A 364 -8.26 4.85 14.29
N ILE A 365 -7.95 4.60 13.01
CA ILE A 365 -6.70 5.08 12.38
C ILE A 365 -6.62 6.61 12.43
N SER A 366 -7.71 7.30 12.09
CA SER A 366 -7.77 8.77 12.14
C SER A 366 -7.54 9.31 13.56
N GLU A 367 -8.09 8.64 14.57
CA GLU A 367 -7.90 9.01 15.97
C GLU A 367 -6.45 8.78 16.43
N LEU A 368 -5.86 7.63 16.08
CA LEU A 368 -4.46 7.32 16.37
C LEU A 368 -3.50 8.32 15.69
N GLN A 369 -3.78 8.72 14.45
CA GLN A 369 -2.99 9.74 13.74
C GLN A 369 -3.06 11.10 14.42
N THR A 370 -4.24 11.49 14.92
CA THR A 370 -4.41 12.75 15.67
C THR A 370 -3.58 12.72 16.96
N ARG A 371 -3.66 11.61 17.71
CA ARG A 371 -2.86 11.41 18.93
C ARG A 371 -1.36 11.41 18.67
N LEU A 372 -0.92 10.84 17.53
CA LEU A 372 0.47 10.85 17.12
C LEU A 372 0.96 12.28 16.88
N ALA A 373 0.19 13.09 16.16
CA ALA A 373 0.51 14.50 15.90
C ALA A 373 0.61 15.31 17.21
N ASP A 374 -0.31 15.09 18.15
CA ASP A 374 -0.28 15.75 19.47
C ASP A 374 0.98 15.36 20.28
N ALA A 375 1.37 14.09 20.27
CA ALA A 375 2.57 13.61 20.94
C ALA A 375 3.85 14.22 20.33
N GLU A 376 3.91 14.32 19.00
CA GLU A 376 5.02 14.97 18.28
C GLU A 376 5.12 16.46 18.62
N PHE A 377 3.99 17.16 18.68
CA PHE A 377 3.95 18.57 19.05
C PHE A 377 4.50 18.80 20.47
N LYS A 378 4.09 17.98 21.44
CA LYS A 378 4.57 18.06 22.83
C LYS A 378 6.08 17.82 22.94
N LEU A 379 6.63 16.96 22.11
CA LEU A 379 8.06 16.65 22.08
C LEU A 379 8.88 17.87 21.61
N ILE A 380 8.42 18.55 20.56
CA ILE A 380 9.04 19.78 20.05
C ILE A 380 8.98 20.90 21.09
N GLU A 381 7.82 21.11 21.71
CA GLU A 381 7.65 22.13 22.76
C GLU A 381 8.54 21.85 23.98
N GLY A 382 8.60 20.59 24.43
CA GLY A 382 9.46 20.15 25.53
C GLY A 382 10.93 20.41 25.26
N GLU A 383 11.41 20.12 24.06
CA GLU A 383 12.82 20.38 23.70
C GLU A 383 13.16 21.88 23.69
N MET A 384 12.26 22.73 23.17
CA MET A 384 12.43 24.18 23.21
C MET A 384 12.55 24.69 24.65
N LEU A 385 11.74 24.15 25.56
CA LEU A 385 11.73 24.55 26.95
C LEU A 385 12.98 24.06 27.70
N ARG A 386 13.42 22.83 27.43
CA ARG A 386 14.69 22.28 27.92
C ARG A 386 15.88 23.16 27.50
N LYS A 387 15.92 23.60 26.23
CA LYS A 387 16.94 24.53 25.72
C LYS A 387 16.93 25.87 26.46
N LYS A 388 15.75 26.42 26.77
CA LYS A 388 15.63 27.66 27.58
C LYS A 388 16.15 27.46 29.00
N LEU A 389 15.68 26.44 29.70
CA LEU A 389 16.12 26.11 31.07
C LEU A 389 17.64 25.91 31.14
N HIS A 390 18.20 25.21 30.16
CA HIS A 390 19.63 24.97 30.07
C HIS A 390 20.44 26.26 29.96
N ASN A 391 20.00 27.18 29.09
CA ASN A 391 20.65 28.48 28.92
C ASN A 391 20.56 29.33 30.19
N THR A 392 19.41 29.34 30.87
CA THR A 392 19.24 30.02 32.16
C THR A 392 20.22 29.50 33.21
N ILE A 393 20.41 28.18 33.34
CA ILE A 393 21.40 27.60 34.26
C ILE A 393 22.81 28.09 33.94
N LEU A 394 23.18 28.16 32.65
CA LEU A 394 24.51 28.61 32.25
C LEU A 394 24.72 30.10 32.53
N GLU A 395 23.71 30.94 32.31
CA GLU A 395 23.76 32.37 32.66
C GLU A 395 23.89 32.59 34.17
N LEU A 396 23.18 31.80 34.98
CA LEU A 396 23.25 31.87 36.44
C LEU A 396 24.62 31.43 37.00
N LYS A 397 25.34 30.57 36.29
CA LYS A 397 26.71 30.17 36.64
C LYS A 397 27.76 31.25 36.35
N GLY A 398 27.40 32.29 35.61
CA GLY A 398 28.30 33.37 35.22
C GLY A 398 28.96 33.14 33.85
N ASN A 399 29.36 34.25 33.24
CA ASN A 399 29.83 34.29 31.85
C ASN A 399 31.32 34.03 31.71
N ILE A 400 32.09 34.17 32.79
CA ILE A 400 33.41 33.59 32.90
C ILE A 400 33.39 32.51 33.97
N ARG A 401 33.85 31.32 33.62
CA ARG A 401 34.05 30.21 34.54
C ARG A 401 35.50 29.79 34.54
N VAL A 402 35.96 29.23 35.66
CA VAL A 402 37.34 28.77 35.84
C VAL A 402 37.34 27.34 36.35
N PHE A 403 37.91 26.43 35.56
CA PHE A 403 38.19 25.05 35.96
C PHE A 403 39.67 24.88 36.23
N CYS A 404 40.02 24.26 37.37
CA CYS A 404 41.39 23.90 37.66
C CYS A 404 41.61 22.42 37.37
N ARG A 405 42.65 22.07 36.61
CA ARG A 405 43.02 20.69 36.30
C ARG A 405 44.44 20.41 36.74
N VAL A 406 44.61 19.49 37.68
CA VAL A 406 45.94 19.02 38.09
C VAL A 406 46.30 17.78 37.28
N ARG A 407 47.46 17.78 36.61
CA ARG A 407 47.90 16.60 35.84
C ARG A 407 48.41 15.48 36.76
N PRO A 408 48.42 14.22 36.31
CA PRO A 408 49.17 13.14 36.94
C PRO A 408 50.66 13.43 37.07
N LEU A 409 51.30 12.76 38.02
CA LEU A 409 52.77 12.66 38.06
C LEU A 409 53.21 11.78 36.88
N LEU A 410 54.17 12.27 36.11
CA LEU A 410 54.76 11.57 34.97
C LEU A 410 56.00 10.80 35.44
N ALA A 411 56.38 9.76 34.70
CA ALA A 411 57.54 8.94 35.02
C ALA A 411 58.85 9.74 35.11
N ASP A 412 58.93 10.85 34.36
CA ASP A 412 60.10 11.75 34.31
C ASP A 412 60.14 12.76 35.47
N ASP A 413 59.08 12.88 36.29
CA ASP A 413 58.99 13.89 37.38
C ASP A 413 59.86 13.53 38.62
N GLY A 414 60.55 12.38 38.61
CA GLY A 414 61.43 11.91 39.68
C GLY A 414 60.70 11.46 40.97
N PRO A 415 61.31 10.60 41.81
CA PRO A 415 60.72 10.21 43.09
C PRO A 415 60.70 11.40 44.06
N SER A 416 59.50 11.81 44.48
CA SER A 416 59.28 12.93 45.40
C SER A 416 59.94 12.65 46.77
N THR A 417 61.05 13.33 47.07
CA THR A 417 61.67 13.37 48.41
C THR A 417 61.04 14.45 49.29
N GLU A 418 60.36 15.42 48.68
CA GLU A 418 59.56 16.46 49.34
C GLU A 418 58.07 16.05 49.32
N GLY A 419 57.36 16.22 50.44
CA GLY A 419 55.97 15.80 50.60
C GLY A 419 54.97 16.42 49.59
N LYS A 420 53.72 15.93 49.57
CA LYS A 420 52.67 16.41 48.65
C LYS A 420 52.50 17.94 48.74
N VAL A 421 52.83 18.63 47.63
CA VAL A 421 52.79 20.09 47.49
C VAL A 421 51.38 20.63 47.23
N ILE A 422 50.53 19.80 46.60
CA ILE A 422 49.12 20.09 46.36
C ILE A 422 48.28 19.19 47.25
N SER A 423 47.28 19.78 47.90
CA SER A 423 46.22 19.02 48.59
C SER A 423 44.84 19.51 48.15
N TYR A 424 43.88 18.60 48.19
CA TYR A 424 42.49 18.86 47.82
C TYR A 424 41.68 18.91 49.12
N PRO A 425 41.07 20.04 49.49
CA PRO A 425 40.34 20.17 50.74
C PRO A 425 39.21 19.13 50.85
N THR A 426 39.17 18.40 51.97
CA THR A 426 38.14 17.38 52.28
C THR A 426 36.90 17.94 52.98
N ALA A 427 36.87 19.24 53.29
CA ALA A 427 35.75 19.87 53.99
C ALA A 427 34.47 19.83 53.13
N MET A 428 33.35 19.36 53.71
CA MET A 428 32.04 19.23 53.05
C MET A 428 31.56 20.53 52.36
N ASP A 429 31.98 21.69 52.85
CA ASP A 429 31.61 23.01 52.28
C ASP A 429 32.21 23.27 50.88
N ALA A 430 33.23 22.53 50.45
CA ALA A 430 33.97 22.82 49.22
C ALA A 430 33.47 22.11 47.95
N LEU A 431 32.58 21.10 48.00
CA LEU A 431 31.97 20.45 46.80
C LEU A 431 32.95 20.13 45.64
N GLY A 432 34.22 19.79 45.92
CA GLY A 432 35.23 19.56 44.87
C GLY A 432 35.69 20.82 44.11
N ARG A 433 35.56 22.00 44.74
CA ARG A 433 35.92 23.32 44.18
C ARG A 433 37.18 23.92 44.78
N GLY A 434 37.71 23.33 45.86
CA GLY A 434 38.88 23.83 46.57
C GLY A 434 40.19 23.19 46.10
N ILE A 435 41.27 23.95 46.15
CA ILE A 435 42.64 23.45 45.98
C ILE A 435 43.60 24.22 46.89
N ASP A 436 44.46 23.48 47.57
CA ASP A 436 45.47 24.02 48.47
C ASP A 436 46.88 23.75 47.89
N LEU A 437 47.71 24.79 47.84
CA LEU A 437 49.09 24.71 47.39
C LEU A 437 50.03 25.18 48.51
N VAL A 438 51.04 24.37 48.84
CA VAL A 438 52.07 24.73 49.81
C VAL A 438 53.34 25.18 49.09
N GLN A 439 53.78 26.41 49.32
CA GLN A 439 55.06 26.91 48.82
C GLN A 439 55.86 27.53 49.96
N THR A 440 57.13 27.14 50.12
CA THR A 440 58.03 27.68 51.15
C THR A 440 57.42 27.65 52.57
N GLY A 441 56.71 26.58 52.90
CA GLY A 441 56.02 26.41 54.20
C GLY A 441 54.71 27.19 54.37
N GLN A 442 54.32 28.05 53.41
CA GLN A 442 53.07 28.79 53.43
C GLN A 442 51.98 28.04 52.64
N LYS A 443 50.82 27.84 53.25
CA LYS A 443 49.64 27.26 52.61
C LYS A 443 48.81 28.36 51.92
N HIS A 444 48.49 28.16 50.65
CA HIS A 444 47.61 29.01 49.86
C HIS A 444 46.38 28.24 49.39
N SER A 445 45.19 28.72 49.75
CA SER A 445 43.90 28.09 49.39
C SER A 445 43.20 28.87 48.29
N PHE A 446 42.67 28.14 47.31
CA PHE A 446 41.91 28.69 46.18
C PHE A 446 40.60 27.95 45.99
N THR A 447 39.60 28.65 45.46
CA THR A 447 38.29 28.08 45.10
C THR A 447 37.92 28.48 43.67
N PHE A 448 37.46 27.51 42.88
CA PHE A 448 37.10 27.64 41.47
C PHE A 448 35.72 27.05 41.18
N ASP A 449 35.21 27.14 39.95
CA ASP A 449 33.95 26.48 39.59
C ASP A 449 34.04 24.95 39.71
N LYS A 450 35.21 24.39 39.39
CA LYS A 450 35.51 22.95 39.46
C LYS A 450 37.01 22.72 39.61
N VAL A 451 37.41 21.75 40.43
CA VAL A 451 38.79 21.26 40.52
C VAL A 451 38.83 19.79 40.13
N PHE A 452 39.58 19.47 39.07
CA PHE A 452 39.85 18.11 38.62
C PHE A 452 41.14 17.61 39.25
N VAL A 453 41.01 16.51 39.98
CA VAL A 453 42.14 15.76 40.57
C VAL A 453 42.85 14.93 39.49
N PRO A 454 44.06 14.41 39.75
CA PRO A 454 44.87 13.76 38.72
C PRO A 454 44.23 12.54 38.06
N ASP A 455 43.38 11.82 38.79
CA ASP A 455 42.77 10.58 38.31
C ASP A 455 41.56 10.82 37.37
N VAL A 456 41.16 12.07 37.15
CA VAL A 456 40.02 12.41 36.29
C VAL A 456 40.40 12.25 34.81
N SER A 457 39.59 11.47 34.09
CA SER A 457 39.81 11.18 32.67
C SER A 457 39.53 12.37 31.75
N GLN A 458 39.93 12.27 30.47
CA GLN A 458 39.58 13.27 29.46
C GLN A 458 38.07 13.34 29.19
N GLU A 459 37.38 12.21 29.31
CA GLU A 459 35.94 12.12 29.12
C GLU A 459 35.20 12.87 30.23
N ASP A 460 35.53 12.61 31.49
CA ASP A 460 34.91 13.26 32.64
C ASP A 460 35.11 14.80 32.60
N VAL A 461 36.30 15.26 32.22
CA VAL A 461 36.56 16.70 32.01
C VAL A 461 35.68 17.25 30.90
N PHE A 462 35.49 16.51 29.81
CA PHE A 462 34.66 16.94 28.70
C PHE A 462 33.17 16.95 29.06
N GLU A 463 32.67 15.99 29.85
CA GLU A 463 31.27 15.98 30.30
C GLU A 463 30.88 17.28 31.00
N ASP A 464 31.73 17.77 31.91
CA ASP A 464 31.52 19.05 32.62
C ASP A 464 31.54 20.28 31.69
N ILE A 465 32.14 20.16 30.49
CA ILE A 465 32.32 21.24 29.50
C ILE A 465 31.32 21.13 28.32
N SER A 466 30.80 19.94 28.04
CA SER A 466 29.93 19.60 26.91
C SER A 466 28.74 20.56 26.73
N GLN A 467 28.21 21.09 27.84
CA GLN A 467 27.11 22.05 27.87
C GLN A 467 27.48 23.42 27.27
N LEU A 468 28.73 23.86 27.47
CA LEU A 468 29.23 25.06 26.79
C LEU A 468 29.36 24.81 25.29
N VAL A 469 29.83 23.63 24.88
CA VAL A 469 29.91 23.27 23.45
C VAL A 469 28.53 23.28 22.81
N GLN A 470 27.51 22.76 23.49
CA GLN A 470 26.11 22.82 23.03
C GLN A 470 25.62 24.26 22.86
N SER A 471 26.03 25.19 23.73
CA SER A 471 25.65 26.60 23.59
C SER A 471 26.13 27.21 22.27
N ALA A 472 27.26 26.76 21.73
CA ALA A 472 27.72 27.21 20.42
C ALA A 472 26.75 26.77 19.31
N LEU A 473 26.23 25.55 19.36
CA LEU A 473 25.19 25.07 18.44
C LEU A 473 23.86 25.83 18.56
N ASP A 474 23.54 26.28 19.78
CA ASP A 474 22.31 27.02 20.06
C ASP A 474 22.38 28.50 19.60
N GLY A 475 23.54 28.96 19.11
CA GLY A 475 23.76 30.31 18.58
C GLY A 475 24.43 31.29 19.55
N TYR A 476 25.22 30.79 20.50
CA TYR A 476 26.05 31.62 21.37
C TYR A 476 27.51 31.64 20.90
N LYS A 477 28.24 32.70 21.29
CA LYS A 477 29.70 32.73 21.24
C LYS A 477 30.23 32.04 22.49
N VAL A 478 31.16 31.10 22.27
CA VAL A 478 31.77 30.29 23.30
C VAL A 478 33.27 30.34 23.15
N CYS A 479 33.98 30.57 24.24
CA CYS A 479 35.44 30.63 24.26
C CYS A 479 35.99 29.77 25.39
N ILE A 480 36.78 28.76 25.06
CA ILE A 480 37.43 27.88 26.02
C ILE A 480 38.93 27.98 25.80
N PHE A 481 39.69 28.33 26.83
CA PHE A 481 41.13 28.43 26.73
C PHE A 481 41.85 27.72 27.87
N ALA A 482 42.93 27.02 27.54
CA ALA A 482 43.82 26.39 28.51
C ALA A 482 44.97 27.33 28.87
N TYR A 483 45.28 27.45 30.17
CA TYR A 483 46.30 28.36 30.71
C TYR A 483 47.17 27.66 31.77
N GLY A 484 48.46 27.97 31.82
CA GLY A 484 49.40 27.44 32.80
C GLY A 484 50.82 27.34 32.23
N GLN A 485 51.78 26.95 33.08
CA GLN A 485 53.18 26.78 32.67
C GLN A 485 53.34 25.69 31.59
N THR A 486 54.48 25.72 30.90
CA THR A 486 54.90 24.60 30.05
C THR A 486 54.97 23.29 30.84
N GLY A 487 54.50 22.20 30.24
CA GLY A 487 54.43 20.89 30.88
C GLY A 487 53.26 20.68 31.86
N SER A 488 52.37 21.66 32.08
CA SER A 488 51.23 21.48 33.01
C SER A 488 50.03 20.70 32.44
N GLY A 489 50.03 20.35 31.15
CA GLY A 489 48.96 19.57 30.50
C GLY A 489 47.95 20.39 29.67
N LYS A 490 48.28 21.62 29.27
CA LYS A 490 47.42 22.46 28.39
C LYS A 490 47.07 21.79 27.07
N THR A 491 48.09 21.42 26.28
CA THR A 491 47.91 20.75 24.99
C THR A 491 47.24 19.38 25.14
N TYR A 492 47.56 18.61 26.20
CA TYR A 492 46.85 17.37 26.51
C TYR A 492 45.35 17.65 26.76
N THR A 493 45.01 18.70 27.49
CA THR A 493 43.61 19.08 27.70
C THR A 493 42.90 19.46 26.40
N MET A 494 43.53 20.26 25.54
CA MET A 494 42.87 20.77 24.33
C MET A 494 42.82 19.74 23.19
N MET A 495 43.92 19.02 22.94
CA MET A 495 44.07 18.09 21.82
C MET A 495 44.02 16.63 22.26
N GLY A 496 44.58 16.31 23.43
CA GLY A 496 44.80 14.94 23.86
C GLY A 496 46.04 14.33 23.24
N ASN A 497 46.16 13.00 23.35
CA ASN A 497 47.23 12.25 22.69
C ASN A 497 46.76 11.79 21.30
N PRO A 498 47.45 12.21 20.22
CA PRO A 498 47.10 11.77 18.87
C PRO A 498 47.21 10.25 18.73
N GLY A 499 46.16 9.62 18.20
CA GLY A 499 46.14 8.17 17.95
C GLY A 499 45.51 7.32 19.06
N ASP A 500 45.24 7.89 20.24
CA ASP A 500 44.49 7.21 21.30
C ASP A 500 43.04 7.72 21.37
N PRO A 501 42.02 6.88 21.11
CA PRO A 501 40.62 7.27 21.18
C PRO A 501 40.14 7.73 22.57
N GLU A 502 40.67 7.14 23.65
CA GLU A 502 40.25 7.42 25.02
C GLU A 502 40.87 8.73 25.51
N GLU A 503 42.07 9.06 25.03
CA GLU A 503 42.80 10.26 25.47
C GLU A 503 42.52 11.52 24.63
N LYS A 504 41.54 11.49 23.73
CA LYS A 504 41.07 12.66 22.97
C LYS A 504 40.79 13.85 23.89
N GLY A 505 41.32 15.02 23.56
CA GLY A 505 41.09 16.25 24.31
C GLY A 505 39.77 16.96 23.96
N LEU A 506 39.63 18.20 24.42
CA LEU A 506 38.41 18.99 24.26
C LEU A 506 38.04 19.28 22.80
N ILE A 507 39.01 19.59 21.93
CA ILE A 507 38.75 19.92 20.52
C ILE A 507 38.11 18.74 19.77
N PRO A 508 38.74 17.54 19.69
CA PRO A 508 38.13 16.42 18.99
C PRO A 508 36.79 15.98 19.59
N ARG A 509 36.66 15.95 20.92
CA ARG A 509 35.39 15.58 21.60
C ARG A 509 34.27 16.60 21.33
N SER A 510 34.59 17.90 21.32
CA SER A 510 33.62 18.96 21.00
C SER A 510 33.04 18.80 19.60
N LEU A 511 33.88 18.43 18.64
CA LEU A 511 33.48 18.24 17.24
C LEU A 511 32.61 16.99 17.09
N GLU A 512 32.97 15.89 17.74
CA GLU A 512 32.16 14.67 17.75
C GLU A 512 30.77 14.93 18.32
N GLN A 513 30.67 15.64 19.46
CA GLN A 513 29.39 16.07 20.01
C GLN A 513 28.62 16.95 19.02
N ILE A 514 29.26 17.97 18.44
CA ILE A 514 28.60 18.90 17.52
C ILE A 514 28.03 18.20 16.30
N PHE A 515 28.80 17.33 15.66
CA PHE A 515 28.34 16.59 14.48
C PHE A 515 27.27 15.54 14.83
N LYS A 516 27.35 14.92 16.00
CA LYS A 516 26.31 14.01 16.51
C LYS A 516 24.99 14.75 16.76
N THR A 517 25.04 15.90 17.44
CA THR A 517 23.85 16.74 17.68
C THR A 517 23.29 17.30 16.37
N ARG A 518 24.13 17.67 15.40
CA ARG A 518 23.67 18.09 14.07
C ARG A 518 22.80 17.01 13.40
N GLN A 519 23.21 15.74 13.49
CA GLN A 519 22.46 14.63 12.92
C GLN A 519 21.12 14.41 13.64
N SER A 520 21.09 14.51 14.98
CA SER A 520 19.86 14.33 15.74
C SER A 520 18.84 15.46 15.53
N LEU A 521 19.29 16.67 15.18
CA LEU A 521 18.42 17.82 14.91
C LEU A 521 17.91 17.89 13.46
N GLN A 522 18.47 17.10 12.54
CA GLN A 522 18.08 17.10 11.13
C GLN A 522 16.61 16.69 10.90
N PRO A 523 16.05 15.65 11.55
CA PRO A 523 14.63 15.30 11.44
C PRO A 523 13.69 16.41 11.91
N GLN A 524 14.17 17.32 12.77
CA GLN A 524 13.41 18.47 13.27
C GLN A 524 13.47 19.69 12.33
N GLY A 525 14.04 19.53 11.13
CA GLY A 525 14.11 20.58 10.12
C GLY A 525 15.33 21.51 10.22
N TRP A 526 16.30 21.23 11.11
CA TRP A 526 17.53 22.02 11.20
C TRP A 526 18.57 21.59 10.16
N LYS A 527 19.11 22.59 9.44
CA LYS A 527 20.25 22.46 8.53
C LYS A 527 21.38 23.34 9.04
N TYR A 528 22.55 22.74 9.23
CA TYR A 528 23.74 23.45 9.73
C TYR A 528 24.87 23.45 8.70
N GLU A 529 25.48 24.62 8.55
CA GLU A 529 26.74 24.84 7.83
C GLU A 529 27.84 25.19 8.84
N MET A 530 29.02 24.59 8.66
CA MET A 530 30.12 24.70 9.61
C MET A 530 31.42 25.05 8.90
N GLN A 531 32.16 25.99 9.48
CA GLN A 531 33.41 26.50 8.93
C GLN A 531 34.50 26.51 10.00
N VAL A 532 35.69 26.02 9.65
CA VAL A 532 36.84 25.92 10.56
C VAL A 532 37.96 26.83 10.08
N SER A 533 38.61 27.49 11.03
CA SER A 533 39.88 28.17 10.84
C SER A 533 40.83 27.86 11.99
N MET A 534 42.13 27.73 11.71
CA MET A 534 43.17 27.49 12.72
C MET A 534 44.34 28.43 12.49
N LEU A 535 44.75 29.14 13.53
CA LEU A 535 45.89 30.06 13.50
C LEU A 535 46.81 29.86 14.69
N GLU A 536 48.06 30.27 14.54
CA GLU A 536 48.99 30.47 15.66
C GLU A 536 49.35 31.95 15.80
N ILE A 537 49.49 32.42 17.04
CA ILE A 537 50.09 33.71 17.37
C ILE A 537 51.46 33.42 17.97
N TYR A 538 52.50 33.79 17.24
CA TYR A 538 53.90 33.61 17.63
C TYR A 538 54.63 34.95 17.46
N ASN A 539 55.28 35.43 18.54
CA ASN A 539 55.99 36.70 18.53
C ASN A 539 55.13 37.88 18.01
N GLU A 540 53.91 38.04 18.52
CA GLU A 540 52.91 39.04 18.08
C GLU A 540 52.57 39.01 16.57
N THR A 541 52.91 37.92 15.88
CA THR A 541 52.63 37.69 14.46
C THR A 541 51.63 36.55 14.32
N ILE A 542 50.60 36.75 13.49
CA ILE A 542 49.60 35.72 13.19
C ILE A 542 50.09 34.89 12.02
N ARG A 543 49.95 33.56 12.13
CA ARG A 543 50.22 32.62 11.04
C ARG A 543 49.03 31.69 10.84
N ASP A 544 48.69 31.49 9.58
CA ASP A 544 47.65 30.56 9.15
C ASP A 544 48.20 29.12 9.13
N LEU A 545 47.55 28.23 9.88
CA LEU A 545 47.97 26.82 9.99
C LEU A 545 47.35 25.93 8.91
N LEU A 546 46.34 26.42 8.19
CA LEU A 546 45.59 25.68 7.17
C LEU A 546 45.95 26.10 5.74
N SER A 547 46.83 27.07 5.56
CA SER A 547 47.20 27.57 4.23
C SER A 547 47.87 26.48 3.38
N PRO A 548 47.39 26.20 2.14
CA PRO A 548 47.89 25.11 1.30
C PRO A 548 49.26 25.41 0.64
N ASN A 549 49.64 26.67 0.49
CA ASN A 549 50.88 27.09 -0.16
C ASN A 549 51.91 27.60 0.85
N ARG A 550 52.76 26.70 1.34
CA ARG A 550 54.03 27.08 1.97
C ARG A 550 55.16 26.96 0.94
N SER A 551 55.21 27.86 -0.04
CA SER A 551 56.43 27.98 -0.84
C SER A 551 57.45 28.79 -0.03
N SER A 552 58.70 28.32 -0.03
CA SER A 552 59.87 28.98 0.60
C SER A 552 60.06 30.45 0.17
N SER A 553 59.37 30.87 -0.89
CA SER A 553 59.30 32.25 -1.35
C SER A 553 58.50 33.20 -0.45
N ASP A 554 57.56 32.73 0.39
CA ASP A 554 56.75 33.63 1.23
C ASP A 554 57.51 34.13 2.47
N MET A 555 58.46 33.34 2.98
CA MET A 555 59.37 33.80 4.05
C MET A 555 60.39 34.84 3.54
N LEU A 556 60.94 34.65 2.33
CA LEU A 556 61.90 35.59 1.72
C LEU A 556 61.26 36.88 1.17
N ARG A 557 59.95 36.87 0.89
CA ARG A 557 59.21 38.06 0.42
C ARG A 557 58.86 39.04 1.53
N THR A 558 58.84 38.58 2.79
CA THR A 558 58.55 39.44 3.94
C THR A 558 59.71 40.39 4.26
N GLU A 559 60.95 40.05 3.86
CA GLU A 559 62.13 40.90 4.07
C GLU A 559 62.32 41.96 2.96
N ASN A 560 61.75 41.76 1.77
CA ASN A 560 61.97 42.63 0.59
C ASN A 560 60.77 43.53 0.20
N GLY A 561 59.78 43.70 1.08
CA GLY A 561 58.77 44.77 0.94
C GLY A 561 57.75 44.64 -0.20
N ILE A 562 57.54 43.44 -0.77
CA ILE A 562 56.52 43.22 -1.82
C ILE A 562 55.43 42.25 -1.30
N GLY A 563 54.27 42.80 -0.94
CA GLY A 563 52.93 42.18 -0.91
C GLY A 563 52.78 40.74 -0.42
N GLY A 564 53.16 40.43 0.83
CA GLY A 564 52.74 39.20 1.52
C GLY A 564 51.33 39.32 2.11
N LYS A 565 50.65 38.19 2.37
CA LYS A 565 49.33 38.18 3.05
C LYS A 565 49.45 38.84 4.44
N GLN A 566 48.66 39.88 4.70
CA GLN A 566 48.68 40.59 5.98
C GLN A 566 47.48 40.19 6.84
N TYR A 567 47.71 39.30 7.81
CA TYR A 567 46.69 38.86 8.75
C TYR A 567 46.32 39.96 9.76
N THR A 568 45.20 40.66 9.51
CA THR A 568 44.71 41.77 10.33
C THR A 568 43.41 41.39 11.02
N ILE A 569 43.36 41.57 12.34
CA ILE A 569 42.17 41.32 13.16
C ILE A 569 41.18 42.48 12.98
N LYS A 570 39.92 42.16 12.69
CA LYS A 570 38.78 43.07 12.54
C LYS A 570 37.61 42.55 13.36
N HIS A 571 36.85 43.46 13.99
CA HIS A 571 35.60 43.13 14.67
C HIS A 571 34.44 43.73 13.89
N ASP A 572 33.39 42.94 13.66
CA ASP A 572 32.17 43.43 13.02
C ASP A 572 31.21 44.10 14.03
N ALA A 573 30.13 44.71 13.53
CA ALA A 573 29.11 45.35 14.37
C ALA A 573 28.32 44.37 15.25
N ASN A 574 28.34 43.08 14.91
CA ASN A 574 27.71 42.00 15.66
C ASN A 574 28.67 41.40 16.70
N GLY A 575 29.87 41.97 16.87
CA GLY A 575 30.89 41.51 17.80
C GLY A 575 31.55 40.19 17.39
N ASN A 576 31.57 39.82 16.11
CA ASN A 576 32.36 38.69 15.62
C ASN A 576 33.77 39.15 15.25
N THR A 577 34.77 38.33 15.57
CA THR A 577 36.16 38.56 15.15
C THR A 577 36.43 37.89 13.81
N HIS A 578 37.04 38.62 12.89
CA HIS A 578 37.53 38.13 11.60
C HIS A 578 39.01 38.48 11.43
N VAL A 579 39.79 37.57 10.86
CA VAL A 579 41.19 37.83 10.50
C VAL A 579 41.28 37.85 8.97
N SER A 580 41.78 38.93 8.38
CA SER A 580 41.92 39.04 6.93
C SER A 580 42.84 37.95 6.38
N ASP A 581 42.52 37.45 5.18
CA ASP A 581 43.32 36.47 4.42
C ASP A 581 43.53 35.11 5.10
N LEU A 582 42.87 34.86 6.24
CA LEU A 582 42.91 33.57 6.94
C LEU A 582 42.15 32.51 6.15
N THR A 583 42.74 31.33 5.99
CA THR A 583 42.08 30.19 5.34
C THR A 583 40.91 29.71 6.20
N ILE A 584 39.71 29.73 5.61
CA ILE A 584 38.47 29.20 6.19
C ILE A 584 38.08 27.98 5.36
N VAL A 585 37.80 26.86 6.04
CA VAL A 585 37.47 25.58 5.39
C VAL A 585 36.08 25.14 5.81
N ASP A 586 35.20 24.89 4.85
CA ASP A 586 33.89 24.28 5.10
C ASP A 586 34.08 22.82 5.50
N VAL A 587 33.37 22.37 6.55
CA VAL A 587 33.50 21.02 7.09
C VAL A 587 32.15 20.35 7.25
N ARG A 588 32.06 19.06 6.89
CA ARG A 588 30.81 18.28 6.91
C ARG A 588 30.84 17.12 7.89
N THR A 589 32.03 16.69 8.30
CA THR A 589 32.23 15.54 9.20
C THR A 589 33.32 15.80 10.23
N ALA A 590 33.22 15.13 11.39
CA ALA A 590 34.25 15.19 12.42
C ALA A 590 35.63 14.70 11.89
N LYS A 591 35.63 13.73 10.98
CA LYS A 591 36.85 13.17 10.36
C LYS A 591 37.61 14.22 9.53
N GLU A 592 36.91 15.05 8.77
CA GLU A 592 37.54 16.16 8.02
C GLU A 592 38.25 17.12 8.96
N VAL A 593 37.63 17.44 10.11
CA VAL A 593 38.26 18.34 11.09
C VAL A 593 39.46 17.68 11.77
N SER A 594 39.40 16.38 12.08
CA SER A 594 40.58 15.64 12.58
C SER A 594 41.75 15.70 11.60
N PHE A 595 41.49 15.53 10.30
CA PHE A 595 42.52 15.71 9.27
C PHE A 595 43.09 17.14 9.24
N LEU A 596 42.24 18.16 9.39
CA LEU A 596 42.70 19.55 9.48
C LEU A 596 43.54 19.79 10.74
N LEU A 597 43.23 19.14 11.87
CA LEU A 597 44.00 19.23 13.12
C LEU A 597 45.38 18.58 12.96
N GLU A 598 45.47 17.41 12.33
CA GLU A 598 46.74 16.77 11.99
C GLU A 598 47.59 17.65 11.07
N ARG A 599 46.96 18.24 10.04
CA ARG A 599 47.62 19.18 9.14
C ARG A 599 48.14 20.40 9.89
N ALA A 600 47.33 20.99 10.77
CA ALA A 600 47.74 22.12 11.60
C ALA A 600 48.88 21.75 12.55
N ALA A 601 48.85 20.56 13.15
CA ALA A 601 49.94 20.05 13.99
C ALA A 601 51.25 19.89 13.20
N HIS A 602 51.18 19.36 11.97
CA HIS A 602 52.34 19.27 11.07
C HIS A 602 52.85 20.66 10.66
N SER A 603 51.93 21.58 10.38
CA SER A 603 52.21 22.99 10.07
C SER A 603 52.97 23.71 11.20
N ARG A 604 52.63 23.38 12.46
CA ARG A 604 53.34 23.82 13.67
C ARG A 604 54.68 23.11 13.86
N SER A 605 54.80 21.84 13.50
CA SER A 605 56.03 21.06 13.67
C SER A 605 57.13 21.40 12.65
N VAL A 606 56.77 21.72 11.41
CA VAL A 606 57.73 22.12 10.35
C VAL A 606 58.45 23.44 10.68
N GLY A 607 57.90 24.27 11.58
CA GLY A 607 58.59 25.44 12.13
C GLY A 607 59.67 25.10 13.17
N LYS A 608 59.77 23.84 13.63
CA LYS A 608 60.78 23.39 14.58
C LYS A 608 62.16 23.33 13.89
N THR A 609 62.96 24.37 14.10
CA THR A 609 64.42 24.20 14.11
C THR A 609 64.82 23.48 15.39
N GLN A 610 65.96 22.77 15.42
CA GLN A 610 66.48 21.98 16.56
C GLN A 610 66.57 22.74 17.92
N MET A 611 66.25 24.04 17.96
CA MET A 611 66.27 24.89 19.15
C MET A 611 64.89 25.29 19.72
N ASN A 612 63.74 24.96 19.09
CA ASN A 612 62.43 25.46 19.52
C ASN A 612 61.41 24.35 19.77
N GLU A 613 61.07 24.14 21.04
CA GLU A 613 59.83 23.47 21.45
C GLU A 613 58.64 24.42 21.17
N GLN A 614 58.21 24.50 19.92
CA GLN A 614 57.33 25.58 19.42
C GLN A 614 55.91 25.60 20.02
N SER A 615 55.42 24.49 20.57
CA SER A 615 54.08 24.40 21.18
C SER A 615 53.96 25.17 22.49
N SER A 616 55.03 25.27 23.28
CA SER A 616 55.05 26.05 24.53
C SER A 616 55.16 27.56 24.30
N ARG A 617 55.55 27.97 23.09
CA ARG A 617 55.94 29.35 22.75
C ARG A 617 54.98 30.08 21.80
N SER A 618 53.89 29.44 21.41
CA SER A 618 52.88 30.00 20.50
C SER A 618 51.49 29.77 21.06
N HIS A 619 50.59 30.73 20.85
CA HIS A 619 49.16 30.54 21.15
C HIS A 619 48.50 29.90 19.96
N PHE A 620 47.85 28.76 20.15
CA PHE A 620 47.06 28.10 19.12
C PHE A 620 45.58 28.42 19.30
N VAL A 621 44.93 28.84 18.21
CA VAL A 621 43.51 29.19 18.21
C VAL A 621 42.80 28.36 17.15
N PHE A 622 41.88 27.50 17.62
CA PHE A 622 40.90 26.82 16.79
C PHE A 622 39.58 27.57 16.87
N THR A 623 38.99 27.90 15.72
CA THR A 623 37.68 28.54 15.65
C THR A 623 36.77 27.71 14.74
N LEU A 624 35.61 27.34 15.28
CA LEU A 624 34.49 26.75 14.55
C LEU A 624 33.34 27.75 14.49
N ARG A 625 32.92 28.11 13.28
CA ARG A 625 31.72 28.93 13.03
C ARG A 625 30.59 28.01 12.63
N ILE A 626 29.42 28.24 13.20
CA ILE A 626 28.22 27.41 13.04
C ILE A 626 27.09 28.33 12.57
N SER A 627 26.51 28.01 11.42
CA SER A 627 25.31 28.67 10.89
C SER A 627 24.20 27.62 10.83
N GLY A 628 23.10 27.84 11.52
CA GLY A 628 21.95 26.92 11.54
C GLY A 628 20.69 27.59 11.02
N VAL A 629 19.95 26.89 10.17
CA VAL A 629 18.65 27.33 9.65
C VAL A 629 17.63 26.24 9.90
N ASN A 630 16.47 26.59 10.46
CA ASN A 630 15.35 25.70 10.57
C ASN A 630 14.27 26.10 9.56
N GLU A 631 13.98 25.23 8.60
CA GLU A 631 13.06 25.56 7.50
C GLU A 631 11.59 25.59 7.91
N SER A 632 11.19 24.82 8.92
CA SER A 632 9.79 24.78 9.38
C SER A 632 9.42 25.96 10.27
N THR A 633 10.40 26.56 10.95
CA THR A 633 10.19 27.69 11.88
C THR A 633 10.78 29.01 11.39
N GLU A 634 11.44 29.01 10.24
CA GLU A 634 12.18 30.15 9.66
C GLU A 634 13.25 30.76 10.58
N GLN A 635 13.67 30.03 11.63
CA GLN A 635 14.67 30.47 12.58
C GLN A 635 16.08 30.33 12.01
N GLN A 636 16.92 31.34 12.24
CA GLN A 636 18.34 31.29 11.95
C GLN A 636 19.17 31.54 13.22
N VAL A 637 20.21 30.74 13.40
CA VAL A 637 21.14 30.83 14.54
C VAL A 637 22.57 30.94 14.03
N GLN A 638 23.38 31.79 14.67
CA GLN A 638 24.81 31.90 14.39
C GLN A 638 25.61 31.71 15.67
N GLY A 639 26.49 30.71 15.66
CA GLY A 639 27.32 30.33 16.80
C GLY A 639 28.80 30.35 16.46
N VAL A 640 29.63 30.56 17.48
CA VAL A 640 31.09 30.53 17.35
C VAL A 640 31.68 29.79 18.54
N LEU A 641 32.50 28.79 18.28
CA LEU A 641 33.27 28.06 19.28
C LEU A 641 34.77 28.32 19.07
N ASN A 642 35.39 29.02 20.03
CA ASN A 642 36.83 29.25 20.08
C ASN A 642 37.45 28.31 21.12
N LEU A 643 38.40 27.48 20.69
CA LEU A 643 39.14 26.55 21.52
C LEU A 643 40.63 26.89 21.43
N ILE A 644 41.21 27.35 22.53
CA ILE A 644 42.53 28.01 22.52
C ILE A 644 43.51 27.27 23.46
N ASP A 645 44.69 26.96 22.94
CA ASP A 645 45.83 26.44 23.71
C ASP A 645 46.85 27.57 23.83
N LEU A 646 46.92 28.22 25.01
CA LEU A 646 47.82 29.35 25.21
C LEU A 646 49.27 28.88 25.40
N ALA A 647 50.21 29.77 25.12
CA ALA A 647 51.62 29.59 25.43
C ALA A 647 51.87 29.42 26.94
N GLY A 648 53.05 28.93 27.31
CA GLY A 648 53.49 28.77 28.69
C GLY A 648 53.50 30.09 29.47
N SER A 649 52.98 30.06 30.70
CA SER A 649 52.92 31.23 31.58
C SER A 649 54.14 31.41 32.49
N GLU A 650 55.18 30.62 32.31
CA GLU A 650 56.39 30.67 33.14
C GLU A 650 57.17 31.99 33.01
N ARG A 651 57.79 32.40 34.11
CA ARG A 651 58.54 33.66 34.17
C ARG A 651 59.88 33.58 33.44
N LEU A 652 60.26 34.70 32.80
CA LEU A 652 61.56 34.92 32.15
C LEU A 652 62.77 34.47 33.00
N SER A 653 62.72 34.72 34.31
CA SER A 653 63.80 34.41 35.26
C SER A 653 64.12 32.92 35.38
N LYS A 654 63.17 32.03 35.08
CA LYS A 654 63.40 30.57 35.06
C LYS A 654 63.88 30.05 33.70
N SER A 655 63.73 30.83 32.63
CA SER A 655 64.02 30.37 31.26
C SER A 655 65.50 30.33 30.88
N GLY A 656 66.36 31.11 31.56
CA GLY A 656 67.78 31.23 31.23
C GLY A 656 68.08 31.73 29.80
N SER A 657 67.09 32.32 29.11
CA SER A 657 67.16 32.64 27.68
C SER A 657 68.02 33.88 27.37
N THR A 658 68.84 33.80 26.32
CA THR A 658 69.69 34.90 25.82
C THR A 658 69.45 35.17 24.32
N GLY A 659 69.79 36.38 23.85
CA GLY A 659 69.68 36.75 22.43
C GLY A 659 68.24 36.76 21.91
N ASP A 660 67.99 36.20 20.73
CA ASP A 660 66.65 36.19 20.11
C ASP A 660 65.63 35.34 20.90
N ARG A 661 66.08 34.36 21.69
CA ARG A 661 65.22 33.60 22.61
C ARG A 661 64.68 34.48 23.74
N LEU A 662 65.44 35.49 24.16
CA LEU A 662 64.97 36.46 25.15
C LEU A 662 63.85 37.34 24.56
N LYS A 663 64.02 37.83 23.32
CA LYS A 663 62.98 38.61 22.61
C LYS A 663 61.70 37.80 22.41
N GLU A 664 61.84 36.54 22.02
CA GLU A 664 60.73 35.59 21.90
C GLU A 664 60.00 35.40 23.24
N THR A 665 60.75 35.11 24.32
CA THR A 665 60.16 34.91 25.65
C THR A 665 59.52 36.18 26.20
N GLN A 666 60.05 37.37 25.85
CA GLN A 666 59.43 38.66 26.15
C GLN A 666 58.11 38.86 25.39
N ALA A 667 58.04 38.48 24.11
CA ALA A 667 56.82 38.61 23.32
C ALA A 667 55.70 37.67 23.81
N ILE A 668 56.04 36.43 24.17
CA ILE A 668 55.10 35.49 24.79
C ILE A 668 54.55 36.07 26.09
N ASN A 669 55.44 36.50 26.98
CA ASN A 669 55.02 37.10 28.25
C ASN A 669 54.23 38.39 28.04
N LYS A 670 54.56 39.22 27.05
CA LYS A 670 53.78 40.42 26.70
C LYS A 670 52.32 40.07 26.42
N SER A 671 52.07 39.03 25.62
CA SER A 671 50.71 38.63 25.25
C SER A 671 49.89 38.16 26.48
N LEU A 672 50.49 37.41 27.39
CA LEU A 672 49.86 36.90 28.62
C LEU A 672 49.73 37.97 29.73
N SER A 673 50.72 38.87 29.85
CA SER A 673 50.62 40.05 30.72
C SER A 673 49.51 40.98 30.24
N SER A 674 49.42 41.24 28.93
CA SER A 674 48.32 42.04 28.37
C SER A 674 46.95 41.39 28.64
N LEU A 675 46.87 40.05 28.55
CA LEU A 675 45.66 39.31 28.93
C LEU A 675 45.32 39.50 30.40
N SER A 676 46.33 39.50 31.27
CA SER A 676 46.17 39.78 32.70
C SER A 676 45.66 41.19 32.97
N ASP A 677 46.19 42.19 32.25
CA ASP A 677 45.77 43.59 32.36
C ASP A 677 44.32 43.78 31.89
N VAL A 678 43.93 43.12 30.79
CA VAL A 678 42.55 43.12 30.28
C VAL A 678 41.59 42.53 31.30
N ILE A 679 41.90 41.35 31.85
CA ILE A 679 41.07 40.71 32.89
C ILE A 679 40.98 41.61 34.12
N PHE A 680 42.07 42.26 34.51
CA PHE A 680 42.09 43.16 35.66
C PHE A 680 41.22 44.40 35.47
N ALA A 681 41.31 45.03 34.29
CA ALA A 681 40.45 46.15 33.92
C ALA A 681 38.97 45.75 33.89
N LEU A 682 38.66 44.55 33.36
CA LEU A 682 37.30 43.98 33.37
C LEU A 682 36.78 43.70 34.79
N ALA A 683 37.59 43.07 35.65
CA ALA A 683 37.24 42.78 37.04
C ALA A 683 36.90 44.06 37.82
N LYS A 684 37.66 45.13 37.56
CA LYS A 684 37.46 46.44 38.19
C LYS A 684 36.38 47.29 37.53
N LYS A 685 35.83 46.84 36.40
CA LYS A 685 34.86 47.58 35.58
C LYS A 685 35.40 48.96 35.16
N GLU A 686 36.67 49.00 34.75
CA GLU A 686 37.30 50.20 34.20
C GLU A 686 36.68 50.57 32.84
N ASP A 687 36.52 51.87 32.55
CA ASP A 687 35.91 52.35 31.31
C ASP A 687 36.73 51.99 30.06
N HIS A 688 38.06 51.97 30.18
CA HIS A 688 38.97 51.62 29.10
C HIS A 688 39.66 50.29 29.38
N VAL A 689 39.33 49.27 28.58
CA VAL A 689 39.97 47.94 28.64
C VAL A 689 41.02 47.83 27.52
N PRO A 690 42.30 47.53 27.84
CA PRO A 690 43.40 47.62 26.89
C PRO A 690 43.54 46.41 25.94
N PHE A 691 42.45 46.03 25.26
CA PHE A 691 42.43 44.89 24.33
C PHE A 691 43.43 45.00 23.17
N ARG A 692 43.88 46.20 22.82
CA ARG A 692 44.80 46.41 21.69
C ARG A 692 46.28 46.19 22.04
N ASN A 693 46.62 45.95 23.31
CA ASN A 693 48.01 45.82 23.76
C ASN A 693 48.73 44.57 23.22
N SER A 694 47.97 43.53 22.86
CA SER A 694 48.49 42.34 22.17
C SER A 694 47.53 41.82 21.11
N LYS A 695 48.04 41.10 20.11
CA LYS A 695 47.20 40.44 19.10
C LYS A 695 46.26 39.41 19.73
N LEU A 696 46.72 38.71 20.76
CA LEU A 696 45.91 37.74 21.50
C LEU A 696 44.72 38.42 22.17
N THR A 697 44.95 39.48 22.95
CA THR A 697 43.87 40.19 23.65
C THR A 697 42.90 40.85 22.69
N TYR A 698 43.39 41.34 21.56
CA TYR A 698 42.52 41.93 20.54
C TYR A 698 41.67 40.85 19.87
N LEU A 699 42.25 39.70 19.53
CA LEU A 699 41.49 38.57 18.98
C LEU A 699 40.37 38.10 19.93
N LEU A 700 40.68 38.03 21.23
CA LEU A 700 39.77 37.59 22.28
C LEU A 700 38.83 38.67 22.80
N GLN A 701 38.88 39.89 22.26
CA GLN A 701 38.06 41.00 22.73
C GLN A 701 36.56 40.63 22.79
N PRO A 702 35.94 40.00 21.77
CA PRO A 702 34.54 39.62 21.89
C PRO A 702 34.28 38.47 22.85
N CYS A 703 35.25 37.57 23.04
CA CYS A 703 35.16 36.48 24.01
C CYS A 703 35.13 36.99 25.46
N LEU A 704 35.88 38.06 25.73
CA LEU A 704 36.02 38.69 27.04
C LEU A 704 35.12 39.92 27.20
N GLY A 705 34.33 40.26 26.18
CA GLY A 705 33.56 41.52 26.07
C GLY A 705 32.08 41.43 26.46
N GLY A 706 31.65 40.37 27.15
CA GLY A 706 30.30 40.23 27.71
C GLY A 706 29.27 39.60 26.80
N ASP A 707 29.59 39.43 25.52
CA ASP A 707 28.70 38.80 24.54
C ASP A 707 29.05 37.31 24.28
N SER A 708 29.74 36.66 25.23
CA SER A 708 30.30 35.31 25.06
C SER A 708 30.31 34.56 26.38
N LYS A 709 30.12 33.23 26.30
CA LYS A 709 30.33 32.30 27.42
C LYS A 709 31.79 31.85 27.39
N THR A 710 32.54 32.17 28.43
CA THR A 710 33.99 31.95 28.49
C THR A 710 34.38 31.01 29.62
N LEU A 711 35.24 30.04 29.31
CA LEU A 711 35.79 29.08 30.25
C LEU A 711 37.31 29.10 30.19
N MET A 712 37.94 29.37 31.33
CA MET A 712 39.37 29.17 31.52
C MET A 712 39.60 27.80 32.15
N VAL A 713 40.43 26.96 31.54
CA VAL A 713 40.97 25.76 32.18
C VAL A 713 42.41 26.07 32.63
N VAL A 714 42.61 26.23 33.94
CA VAL A 714 43.95 26.40 34.52
C VAL A 714 44.58 25.03 34.77
N ASN A 715 45.66 24.74 34.06
CA ASN A 715 46.42 23.50 34.14
C ASN A 715 47.61 23.65 35.08
N ILE A 716 47.73 22.75 36.06
CA ILE A 716 48.70 22.81 37.15
C ILE A 716 49.53 21.53 37.20
N SER A 717 50.84 21.67 37.44
CA SER A 717 51.74 20.55 37.72
C SER A 717 51.80 20.28 39.23
N PRO A 718 51.68 19.01 39.67
CA PRO A 718 51.82 18.62 41.08
C PRO A 718 53.28 18.56 41.56
N GLU A 719 54.25 18.74 40.66
CA GLU A 719 55.67 18.62 40.96
C GLU A 719 56.16 19.75 41.90
N PRO A 720 57.00 19.43 42.92
CA PRO A 720 57.53 20.45 43.83
C PRO A 720 58.31 21.59 43.16
N SER A 721 59.10 21.28 42.12
CA SER A 721 59.87 22.28 41.37
C SER A 721 58.97 23.30 40.64
N SER A 722 57.75 22.86 40.31
CA SER A 722 56.72 23.64 39.63
C SER A 722 55.85 24.47 40.59
N ALA A 723 55.94 24.26 41.91
CA ALA A 723 55.07 24.91 42.91
C ALA A 723 54.94 26.43 42.74
N GLY A 724 56.04 27.13 42.47
CA GLY A 724 56.01 28.59 42.31
C GLY A 724 55.26 29.09 41.06
N GLU A 725 55.34 28.35 39.96
CA GLU A 725 54.63 28.67 38.72
C GLU A 725 53.15 28.23 38.81
N SER A 726 52.88 27.10 39.47
CA SER A 726 51.55 26.67 39.88
C SER A 726 50.86 27.74 40.73
N LEU A 727 51.55 28.33 41.71
CA LEU A 727 51.00 29.42 42.53
C LEU A 727 50.65 30.66 41.69
N CYS A 728 51.51 31.03 40.74
CA CYS A 728 51.26 32.16 39.85
C CYS A 728 50.02 31.91 38.99
N SER A 729 49.87 30.69 38.47
CA SER A 729 48.73 30.30 37.64
C SER A 729 47.42 30.30 38.42
N LEU A 730 47.43 29.76 39.64
CA LEU A 730 46.26 29.76 40.53
C LEU A 730 45.84 31.17 40.95
N ARG A 731 46.81 32.06 41.23
CA ARG A 731 46.52 33.49 41.53
C ARG A 731 45.89 34.20 40.36
N PHE A 732 46.36 33.96 39.14
CA PHE A 732 45.75 34.53 37.94
C PHE A 732 44.33 34.00 37.73
N ALA A 733 44.16 32.68 37.78
CA ALA A 733 42.87 32.02 37.65
C ALA A 733 41.86 32.51 38.69
N SER A 734 42.29 32.74 39.94
CA SER A 734 41.42 33.27 41.00
C SER A 734 40.90 34.67 40.70
N ARG A 735 41.68 35.50 39.99
CA ARG A 735 41.24 36.83 39.54
C ARG A 735 40.26 36.72 38.38
N VAL A 736 40.51 35.83 37.42
CA VAL A 736 39.59 35.53 36.32
C VAL A 736 38.24 35.07 36.88
N ASN A 737 38.26 34.20 37.89
CA ASN A 737 37.05 33.69 38.55
C ASN A 737 36.21 34.77 39.25
N ALA A 738 36.84 35.90 39.64
CA ALA A 738 36.16 37.02 40.26
C ALA A 738 35.58 38.02 39.24
N CYS A 739 35.80 37.83 37.94
CA CYS A 739 35.31 38.71 36.90
C CYS A 739 33.85 38.41 36.57
N ASP A 740 33.00 39.44 36.60
CA ASP A 740 31.61 39.37 36.15
C ASP A 740 31.43 40.23 34.91
N ILE A 741 31.27 39.59 33.74
CA ILE A 741 30.98 40.27 32.47
C ILE A 741 29.48 40.11 32.17
N GLY A 742 28.86 41.13 31.57
CA GLY A 742 27.42 41.18 31.30
C GLY A 742 26.82 39.99 30.55
N VAL A 743 25.48 39.97 30.42
CA VAL A 743 24.71 38.82 29.89
C VAL A 743 25.06 38.51 28.42
N PRO A 744 25.39 37.25 28.05
CA PRO A 744 25.74 36.87 26.68
C PRO A 744 24.50 36.99 25.78
N ARG A 745 24.63 37.56 24.58
CA ARG A 745 23.52 37.59 23.64
C ARG A 745 23.56 36.37 22.72
N ARG A 746 22.38 35.79 22.53
CA ARG A 746 22.14 34.76 21.52
C ARG A 746 21.95 35.44 20.16
N GLN A 747 22.67 35.02 19.14
CA GLN A 747 22.48 35.55 17.78
C GLN A 747 21.40 34.74 17.07
N THR A 748 20.18 35.24 17.16
CA THR A 748 19.01 34.69 16.45
C THR A 748 18.35 35.75 15.61
N ASN A 749 18.11 35.44 14.35
CA ASN A 749 17.31 36.27 13.45
C ASN A 749 16.17 35.43 12.89
N MET A 750 15.00 36.05 12.72
CA MET A 750 13.94 35.50 11.86
C MET A 750 14.32 35.84 10.43
N ARG A 751 14.19 34.89 9.50
CA ARG A 751 14.43 35.18 8.08
C ARG A 751 13.50 36.34 7.68
N PRO A 752 14.02 37.47 7.15
CA PRO A 752 13.13 38.50 6.61
C PRO A 752 12.31 37.87 5.48
N PRO A 753 11.00 38.12 5.40
CA PRO A 753 10.17 37.56 4.34
C PRO A 753 10.80 37.95 3.00
N ASP A 754 11.06 36.95 2.16
CA ASP A 754 11.68 37.13 0.86
C ASP A 754 10.88 38.19 0.09
N SER A 755 11.46 39.37 -0.10
CA SER A 755 10.85 40.52 -0.79
C SER A 755 10.81 40.33 -2.32
N ARG A 756 10.62 39.08 -2.77
CA ARG A 756 10.60 38.68 -4.19
C ARG A 756 9.33 37.92 -4.61
N LEU A 757 8.26 37.95 -3.83
CA LEU A 757 6.92 37.58 -4.28
C LEU A 757 5.97 38.79 -4.23
N SER A 758 6.40 39.87 -4.87
CA SER A 758 5.55 40.99 -5.26
C SER A 758 5.73 41.21 -6.76
N TYR A 759 5.22 40.30 -7.58
CA TYR A 759 4.91 40.55 -8.99
C TYR A 759 3.81 39.61 -9.45
N GLY A 760 2.69 40.20 -9.87
CA GLY A 760 1.69 39.58 -10.76
C GLY A 760 0.54 38.90 -10.07
#